data_AF-E8X0M6-F1
#
_entry.id   AF-E8X0M6-F1
#
_cell.length_a   1.000
_cell.length_b   1.000
_cell.length_c   1.000
_cell.angle_alpha   90.00
_cell.angle_beta   90.00
_cell.angle_gamma   90.00
#
_symmetry.space_group_name_H-M   'P 1'
#
loop_
_entity.id
_entity.type
_entity.pdbx_description
1 polymer ?
#
loop_
_entity_poly.entity_id
_entity_poly.type
_entity_poly.pdbx_seq_one_letter_code
_entity_poly.pdbx_strand_id
1 'polypeptide(L)'
;MASRSFLSGLLAVGMTATALHVANAPAAPSLQDTPAASHGSTALNRGRKPALSMPSWSDQLDRDPSTAGEASAAKDFAETLCPEPGAATRICIPDGTGLQPAAADMQANVVFAIVPDPIHTHLALWFDRSIDSLEDGLTDSGWRYDRNWLPWSLDPVSPSSVKFKDREQERLFLSKREDYPGIIIFRPPPLPQVPPEAALPAQVPGEIDPQKPLVVFVIGDSPTSGVNQTQFQKAVGQFHRIAAGLQTLKIIGPTFTGSGPSLSALLAEAKKKDLAAVRVNIASGSVSDGRCGNLLDHGRLQEVEKDLFQCNDASVWPHAVDTFASFDADFVWQIRQTERYLMEKGGLRPDEIAQLNEDESSFGGLATSEVSDPTAISKTSEKEKRILKLTYPRNISHLRSAYQKNGVWGFGGTSSGTGSISLNLDFDDTSEADDSVPSFAKGQLPVSQEATLGQVSAILEQRHIKAVILSATDVLDELFVAQIIARQNPTIAIIIRGTDDLFLRSGDRGVYHNMYAVSPWPLIPKNAIWSQQGLEEHPGVNVRVFASSEIEGLYTATRFLLPGSRALDTLQDYRSPIQAKEGQGAWPHRPPLWLLAIGHGAYWPFALLPEGAGPADAAEAAKGRSPFNLPILSGVAKPVGLDPDAEPLPTTTQFMIFVLCMLCLLHAGKCFDVGVLRRVAPRYRISEPAVRAPKRWLQIALSVDAALILALMAHPVAHLNFVHYLCLLGEAALCAALVWSAFDLLPARFHVKPRRTHAILAVVGCILFCLDLLAWRQLWHFLPPSTLQPDGLREFFYYRSHFALSGASPVFPLVLALTGIGIYLLAQLDRFTFGPRLAPRLPGDVSGISNCPSEASVGYLTGLLSYPAPSLGVMRTKFSILCGLAVLAAICGALAHLAPLTFDGWHLRVCADAVMFLLLITIFWDLVMGHYLWRQLKDVCLEPLELSALRRGFNSVSGMTWQDLWIMPQSHTSLRQYQSFIRALEQTERAGLGHVAGLARLKTNAERLWLRRAEGASLDEITRRFSLVQRLTARVAETVLHQQHTAWAGERVRTTAADEPGPLSESEEAETIRPSDPALADAQQAVSPVIREEWISLIFLHYIRMVLTHIRSRLLTAAILYLILVWSITSYPYLNRHVLLIALSVVFGILAVVIVTTYASINRDPILNRTTKNKANKLDFDFYFKTVPIIGLPLLGLIASQFPEISSFVFSWLEPSMAAVK
;
A
#
# COMPACT_ATOMS: atom_id res chain seq x y z
N MET A 1 5.51 8.48 -4.45
CA MET A 1 6.41 8.17 -3.32
C MET A 1 6.93 6.72 -3.32
N ALA A 2 6.21 5.71 -3.86
CA ALA A 2 6.68 4.32 -3.96
C ALA A 2 8.04 4.10 -4.66
N SER A 3 8.42 4.97 -5.61
CA SER A 3 9.76 4.96 -6.21
C SER A 3 10.87 5.34 -5.21
N ARG A 4 10.58 6.23 -4.24
CA ARG A 4 11.50 6.59 -3.15
C ARG A 4 11.57 5.50 -2.09
N SER A 5 10.48 4.79 -1.80
CA SER A 5 10.45 3.63 -0.88
C SER A 5 11.16 2.40 -1.46
N PHE A 6 11.02 2.17 -2.77
CA PHE A 6 11.72 1.09 -3.49
C PHE A 6 13.22 1.35 -3.58
N LEU A 7 13.62 2.59 -3.91
CA LEU A 7 15.03 3.01 -3.87
C LEU A 7 15.59 3.02 -2.45
N SER A 8 14.85 3.47 -1.44
CA SER A 8 15.31 3.44 -0.04
C SER A 8 15.34 2.04 0.57
N GLY A 9 14.50 1.09 0.11
CA GLY A 9 14.57 -0.33 0.48
C GLY A 9 15.76 -1.04 -0.16
N LEU A 10 16.00 -0.82 -1.47
CA LEU A 10 17.20 -1.30 -2.17
C LEU A 10 18.48 -0.62 -1.65
N LEU A 11 18.40 0.66 -1.31
CA LEU A 11 19.49 1.40 -0.67
C LEU A 11 19.64 1.01 0.81
N ALA A 12 18.64 0.57 1.56
CA ALA A 12 18.83 0.09 2.93
C ALA A 12 19.55 -1.27 2.95
N VAL A 13 19.25 -2.13 1.97
CA VAL A 13 19.96 -3.40 1.74
C VAL A 13 21.34 -3.18 1.11
N GLY A 14 21.53 -2.12 0.31
CA GLY A 14 22.82 -1.73 -0.28
C GLY A 14 23.73 -0.86 0.61
N MET A 15 23.18 -0.03 1.49
CA MET A 15 23.89 0.89 2.38
C MET A 15 24.40 0.18 3.63
N THR A 16 23.80 -0.94 4.05
CA THR A 16 24.41 -1.82 5.06
C THR A 16 25.71 -2.47 4.59
N ALA A 17 25.97 -2.52 3.27
CA ALA A 17 27.22 -2.99 2.69
C ALA A 17 28.24 -1.88 2.39
N THR A 18 27.86 -0.60 2.49
CA THR A 18 28.70 0.55 2.07
C THR A 18 28.83 1.66 3.13
N ALA A 19 28.27 1.49 4.33
CA ALA A 19 28.39 2.45 5.45
C ALA A 19 29.66 2.26 6.33
N LEU A 20 30.81 1.87 5.75
CA LEU A 20 32.05 1.70 6.52
C LEU A 20 33.28 2.44 5.96
N HIS A 21 33.10 3.35 5.00
CA HIS A 21 34.19 4.18 4.51
C HIS A 21 33.77 5.62 4.20
N VAL A 22 34.53 6.54 4.80
CA VAL A 22 34.69 7.97 4.50
C VAL A 22 33.85 8.92 5.37
N ALA A 23 34.52 9.47 6.40
CA ALA A 23 34.16 10.70 7.10
C ALA A 23 35.40 11.61 7.14
N ASN A 24 35.16 12.93 7.13
CA ASN A 24 36.04 14.07 7.45
C ASN A 24 36.51 14.96 6.27
N ALA A 25 35.94 16.17 6.19
CA ALA A 25 36.69 17.45 6.09
C ALA A 25 35.73 18.66 6.24
N PRO A 26 36.21 19.86 6.67
CA PRO A 26 35.45 20.85 7.43
C PRO A 26 34.99 22.09 6.64
N ALA A 27 34.15 22.92 7.30
CA ALA A 27 33.52 24.14 6.77
C ALA A 27 34.05 25.44 7.42
N ALA A 28 33.86 26.58 6.72
CA ALA A 28 33.58 27.96 7.19
C ALA A 28 33.95 29.01 6.10
N PRO A 29 33.52 30.30 6.14
CA PRO A 29 32.33 30.91 6.76
C PRO A 29 31.57 31.93 5.84
N SER A 30 30.52 32.49 6.43
CA SER A 30 29.47 33.47 6.03
C SER A 30 29.87 34.92 5.73
N LEU A 31 28.93 35.70 5.12
CA LEU A 31 28.62 37.15 5.29
C LEU A 31 27.20 37.41 4.66
N GLN A 32 26.13 37.81 5.39
CA GLN A 32 25.67 39.18 5.78
C GLN A 32 25.37 40.11 4.55
N ASP A 33 24.30 40.91 4.41
CA ASP A 33 23.27 41.48 5.29
C ASP A 33 22.11 42.15 4.47
N THR A 34 20.85 42.03 4.96
CA THR A 34 19.72 43.02 5.09
C THR A 34 19.27 43.99 3.95
N PRO A 35 18.18 44.80 4.08
CA PRO A 35 17.01 44.80 4.97
C PRO A 35 15.62 44.99 4.28
N ALA A 36 14.58 44.95 5.13
CA ALA A 36 13.17 45.23 4.91
C ALA A 36 12.80 46.72 4.68
N ALA A 37 11.57 46.97 4.22
CA ALA A 37 10.86 48.23 4.44
C ALA A 37 9.33 48.04 4.49
N SER A 38 8.72 48.64 5.51
CA SER A 38 7.29 48.75 5.82
C SER A 38 6.83 50.22 5.71
N HIS A 39 5.50 50.42 5.86
CA HIS A 39 4.71 51.69 5.90
C HIS A 39 4.19 52.16 4.53
N GLY A 40 2.99 52.72 4.36
CA GLY A 40 1.96 53.19 5.30
C GLY A 40 1.28 54.45 4.73
N SER A 41 -0.05 54.36 4.53
CA SER A 41 -1.10 55.40 4.54
C SER A 41 -1.07 56.68 3.64
N THR A 42 -2.23 56.87 2.98
CA THR A 42 -3.11 58.08 2.90
C THR A 42 -2.90 59.24 1.90
N ALA A 43 -3.93 59.39 1.05
CA ALA A 43 -4.85 60.55 0.92
C ALA A 43 -4.82 61.46 -0.33
N LEU A 44 -6.05 61.88 -0.67
CA LEU A 44 -6.53 63.02 -1.47
C LEU A 44 -6.71 62.86 -2.99
N ASN A 45 -7.98 62.81 -3.43
CA ASN A 45 -8.49 63.92 -4.23
C ASN A 45 -10.01 64.11 -4.16
N ARG A 46 -10.42 65.38 -4.06
CA ARG A 46 -11.79 65.88 -4.05
C ARG A 46 -12.29 66.13 -5.48
N GLY A 47 -13.59 65.92 -5.69
CA GLY A 47 -14.44 66.94 -6.34
C GLY A 47 -15.18 66.56 -7.62
N ARG A 48 -16.46 66.20 -7.50
CA ARG A 48 -17.59 66.83 -8.23
C ARG A 48 -18.94 66.28 -7.72
N LYS A 49 -19.91 67.16 -7.49
CA LYS A 49 -21.36 66.91 -7.31
C LYS A 49 -22.09 67.81 -8.33
N PRO A 50 -23.40 67.63 -8.58
CA PRO A 50 -24.10 66.36 -8.87
C PRO A 50 -25.04 66.53 -10.10
N ALA A 51 -25.52 65.42 -10.67
CA ALA A 51 -26.79 65.40 -11.37
C ALA A 51 -27.72 64.50 -10.54
N LEU A 52 -28.97 64.93 -10.34
CA LEU A 52 -29.99 64.22 -9.56
C LEU A 52 -30.29 62.86 -10.19
N SER A 53 -29.58 61.82 -9.73
CA SER A 53 -29.95 60.42 -9.87
C SER A 53 -30.61 59.94 -8.59
N MET A 54 -31.47 58.94 -8.69
CA MET A 54 -32.13 58.29 -7.56
C MET A 54 -31.16 58.01 -6.41
N PRO A 55 -31.61 58.05 -5.13
CA PRO A 55 -30.75 57.75 -4.00
C PRO A 55 -30.04 56.42 -4.24
N SER A 56 -28.73 56.41 -4.08
CA SER A 56 -27.95 55.19 -4.16
C SER A 56 -28.46 54.21 -3.10
N TRP A 57 -28.48 52.90 -3.37
CA TRP A 57 -28.88 51.91 -2.36
C TRP A 57 -28.05 52.06 -1.07
N SER A 58 -26.82 52.59 -1.17
CA SER A 58 -25.97 52.94 -0.03
C SER A 58 -26.52 54.05 0.86
N ASP A 59 -27.34 54.98 0.34
CA ASP A 59 -28.05 55.99 1.14
C ASP A 59 -29.27 55.40 1.89
N GLN A 60 -29.78 54.24 1.45
CA GLN A 60 -30.90 53.52 2.06
C GLN A 60 -30.46 52.49 3.10
N LEU A 61 -29.21 52.02 3.06
CA LEU A 61 -28.66 51.01 3.97
C LEU A 61 -28.86 51.36 5.46
N ASP A 62 -28.68 52.63 5.82
CA ASP A 62 -28.87 53.13 7.18
C ASP A 62 -30.34 53.33 7.59
N ARG A 63 -31.24 53.49 6.60
CA ARG A 63 -32.68 53.81 6.83
C ARG A 63 -33.56 52.57 6.81
N ASP A 64 -33.35 51.71 5.82
CA ASP A 64 -34.02 50.42 5.66
C ASP A 64 -33.05 49.45 4.95
N PRO A 65 -32.28 48.65 5.72
CA PRO A 65 -31.31 47.72 5.18
C PRO A 65 -31.97 46.63 4.31
N SER A 66 -33.23 46.29 4.56
CA SER A 66 -33.96 45.26 3.82
C SER A 66 -34.28 45.74 2.39
N THR A 67 -34.86 46.93 2.27
CA THR A 67 -35.12 47.57 0.96
C THR A 67 -33.82 47.87 0.22
N ALA A 68 -32.76 48.26 0.94
CA ALA A 68 -31.44 48.48 0.35
C ALA A 68 -30.82 47.18 -0.21
N GLY A 69 -30.96 46.06 0.50
CA GLY A 69 -30.52 44.74 0.05
C GLY A 69 -31.27 44.26 -1.18
N GLU A 70 -32.61 44.41 -1.19
CA GLU A 70 -33.46 44.08 -2.33
C GLU A 70 -33.13 44.95 -3.55
N ALA A 71 -32.99 46.28 -3.36
CA ALA A 71 -32.63 47.20 -4.44
C ALA A 71 -31.22 46.93 -4.98
N SER A 72 -30.27 46.56 -4.12
CA SER A 72 -28.92 46.17 -4.52
C SER A 72 -28.94 44.89 -5.35
N ALA A 73 -29.66 43.85 -4.90
CA ALA A 73 -29.81 42.62 -5.66
C ALA A 73 -30.51 42.84 -7.00
N ALA A 74 -31.63 43.56 -7.01
CA ALA A 74 -32.38 43.87 -8.22
C ALA A 74 -31.52 44.61 -9.26
N LYS A 75 -30.68 45.54 -8.79
CA LYS A 75 -29.74 46.29 -9.63
C LYS A 75 -28.70 45.36 -10.23
N ASP A 76 -27.94 44.63 -9.41
CA ASP A 76 -26.85 43.76 -9.88
C ASP A 76 -27.38 42.63 -10.79
N PHE A 77 -28.54 42.07 -10.46
CA PHE A 77 -29.24 41.07 -11.26
C PHE A 77 -29.64 41.62 -12.64
N ALA A 78 -30.19 42.84 -12.69
CA ALA A 78 -30.58 43.49 -13.95
C ALA A 78 -29.36 43.91 -14.79
N GLU A 79 -28.30 44.44 -14.17
CA GLU A 79 -27.04 44.78 -14.86
C GLU A 79 -26.36 43.54 -15.45
N THR A 80 -26.45 42.39 -14.77
CA THR A 80 -25.93 41.12 -15.27
C THR A 80 -26.72 40.63 -16.49
N LEU A 81 -28.05 40.72 -16.47
CA LEU A 81 -28.89 40.42 -17.64
C LEU A 81 -28.62 41.39 -18.81
N CYS A 82 -28.55 42.70 -18.54
CA CYS A 82 -28.42 43.77 -19.51
C CYS A 82 -27.24 44.71 -19.19
N PRO A 83 -25.99 44.39 -19.61
CA PRO A 83 -24.86 45.29 -19.42
C PRO A 83 -24.97 46.56 -20.28
N GLU A 84 -24.27 47.64 -19.88
CA GLU A 84 -24.27 48.94 -20.57
C GLU A 84 -23.84 48.87 -22.06
N PRO A 85 -24.20 49.88 -22.90
CA PRO A 85 -24.01 49.83 -24.35
C PRO A 85 -22.54 49.64 -24.76
N GLY A 86 -22.19 48.43 -25.22
CA GLY A 86 -20.83 48.07 -25.66
C GLY A 86 -20.48 46.59 -25.54
N ALA A 87 -21.23 45.80 -24.78
CA ALA A 87 -21.03 44.35 -24.65
C ALA A 87 -21.60 43.57 -25.87
N ALA A 88 -20.87 42.56 -26.33
CA ALA A 88 -21.12 41.86 -27.60
C ALA A 88 -22.32 40.87 -27.59
N THR A 89 -22.98 40.65 -26.45
CA THR A 89 -24.13 39.74 -26.30
C THR A 89 -25.39 40.53 -25.92
N ARG A 90 -26.26 40.79 -26.90
CA ARG A 90 -27.56 41.47 -26.68
C ARG A 90 -28.60 40.46 -26.21
N ILE A 91 -28.81 40.35 -24.90
CA ILE A 91 -30.06 39.81 -24.33
C ILE A 91 -31.14 40.90 -24.39
N CYS A 92 -30.74 42.17 -24.38
CA CYS A 92 -31.61 43.34 -24.32
C CYS A 92 -31.19 44.37 -25.39
N ILE A 93 -32.16 45.05 -26.00
CA ILE A 93 -31.93 46.23 -26.85
C ILE A 93 -32.09 47.47 -25.96
N PRO A 94 -31.15 48.43 -25.94
CA PRO A 94 -31.32 49.66 -25.18
C PRO A 94 -32.34 50.56 -25.88
N ASP A 95 -33.47 50.82 -25.23
CA ASP A 95 -34.31 51.97 -25.56
C ASP A 95 -33.67 53.23 -24.96
N GLY A 96 -33.56 54.29 -25.77
CA GLY A 96 -32.83 55.53 -25.47
C GLY A 96 -33.42 56.41 -24.35
N THR A 97 -34.20 55.85 -23.42
CA THR A 97 -34.78 56.53 -22.26
C THR A 97 -34.69 55.60 -21.05
N GLY A 98 -34.07 56.04 -19.98
CA GLY A 98 -33.47 55.19 -18.94
C GLY A 98 -34.38 54.17 -18.25
N LEU A 99 -33.73 53.11 -17.75
CA LEU A 99 -34.15 52.18 -16.68
C LEU A 99 -35.57 51.60 -16.80
N GLN A 100 -35.89 51.02 -17.94
CA GLN A 100 -36.78 49.86 -18.06
C GLN A 100 -36.54 49.19 -19.42
N PRO A 101 -36.07 47.92 -19.48
CA PRO A 101 -36.06 47.20 -20.75
C PRO A 101 -37.52 46.92 -21.15
N ALA A 102 -37.94 47.40 -22.32
CA ALA A 102 -39.22 47.02 -22.89
C ALA A 102 -39.27 45.49 -23.03
N ALA A 103 -40.28 44.87 -22.41
CA ALA A 103 -40.43 43.42 -22.26
C ALA A 103 -40.63 42.62 -23.56
N ALA A 104 -40.47 43.24 -24.74
CA ALA A 104 -40.87 42.67 -26.01
C ALA A 104 -39.76 41.90 -26.77
N ASP A 105 -38.47 42.08 -26.43
CA ASP A 105 -37.36 41.58 -27.28
C ASP A 105 -36.28 40.74 -26.57
N MET A 106 -36.47 40.32 -25.30
CA MET A 106 -35.58 39.35 -24.65
C MET A 106 -35.94 37.93 -25.10
N GLN A 107 -35.12 37.31 -25.94
CA GLN A 107 -35.24 35.87 -26.24
C GLN A 107 -33.94 35.15 -25.90
N ALA A 108 -33.96 34.35 -24.83
CA ALA A 108 -32.85 33.49 -24.42
C ALA A 108 -33.34 32.09 -24.05
N ASN A 109 -32.44 31.11 -24.12
CA ASN A 109 -32.67 29.79 -23.53
C ASN A 109 -32.58 29.90 -22.01
N VAL A 110 -33.43 29.19 -21.26
CA VAL A 110 -33.44 29.25 -19.79
C VAL A 110 -33.39 27.86 -19.18
N VAL A 111 -32.55 27.71 -18.16
CA VAL A 111 -32.40 26.48 -17.36
C VAL A 111 -32.38 26.87 -15.88
N PHE A 112 -33.01 26.08 -15.03
CA PHE A 112 -32.88 26.21 -13.58
C PHE A 112 -31.86 25.19 -13.09
N ALA A 113 -30.91 25.61 -12.26
CA ALA A 113 -29.93 24.76 -11.60
C ALA A 113 -30.16 24.85 -10.09
N ILE A 114 -30.59 23.75 -9.49
CA ILE A 114 -30.86 23.63 -8.06
C ILE A 114 -29.62 23.01 -7.42
N VAL A 115 -28.88 23.78 -6.62
CA VAL A 115 -27.58 23.42 -6.04
C VAL A 115 -27.58 23.62 -4.52
N PRO A 116 -26.70 22.96 -3.75
CA PRO A 116 -26.63 23.16 -2.29
C PRO A 116 -26.45 24.63 -1.93
N ASP A 117 -27.14 25.11 -0.89
CA ASP A 117 -26.93 26.48 -0.41
C ASP A 117 -25.55 26.60 0.27
N PRO A 118 -24.61 27.40 -0.28
CA PRO A 118 -23.22 27.43 0.20
C PRO A 118 -23.06 28.09 1.58
N ILE A 119 -24.02 28.92 2.02
CA ILE A 119 -23.97 29.61 3.31
C ILE A 119 -24.74 28.82 4.37
N HIS A 120 -25.90 28.29 4.00
CA HIS A 120 -26.89 27.79 4.96
C HIS A 120 -26.84 26.28 5.21
N THR A 121 -25.95 25.51 4.55
CA THR A 121 -25.95 24.02 4.63
C THR A 121 -24.61 23.35 4.95
N HIS A 122 -23.54 24.07 5.33
CA HIS A 122 -22.16 23.52 5.48
C HIS A 122 -21.58 22.86 4.19
N LEU A 123 -22.28 22.93 3.06
CA LEU A 123 -21.92 22.24 1.81
C LEU A 123 -21.30 23.18 0.76
N ALA A 124 -20.58 24.22 1.19
CA ALA A 124 -19.90 25.16 0.29
C ALA A 124 -18.97 24.47 -0.72
N LEU A 125 -18.23 23.45 -0.28
CA LEU A 125 -17.38 22.65 -1.17
C LEU A 125 -18.19 21.93 -2.26
N TRP A 126 -19.37 21.41 -1.92
CA TRP A 126 -20.24 20.76 -2.89
C TRP A 126 -20.85 21.80 -3.84
N PHE A 127 -21.24 22.98 -3.35
CA PHE A 127 -21.67 24.09 -4.20
C PHE A 127 -20.60 24.44 -5.24
N ASP A 128 -19.36 24.70 -4.82
CA ASP A 128 -18.26 25.08 -5.73
C ASP A 128 -18.05 24.01 -6.81
N ARG A 129 -17.94 22.73 -6.39
CA ARG A 129 -17.79 21.60 -7.33
C ARG A 129 -18.99 21.46 -8.27
N SER A 130 -20.21 21.79 -7.82
CA SER A 130 -21.42 21.72 -8.64
C SER A 130 -21.43 22.80 -9.71
N ILE A 131 -21.00 24.02 -9.39
CA ILE A 131 -20.85 25.10 -10.38
C ILE A 131 -19.80 24.74 -11.42
N ASP A 132 -18.62 24.25 -11.00
CA ASP A 132 -17.55 23.82 -11.92
C ASP A 132 -18.04 22.74 -12.90
N SER A 133 -18.74 21.71 -12.41
CA SER A 133 -19.28 20.62 -13.24
C SER A 133 -20.40 21.05 -14.17
N LEU A 134 -21.24 21.98 -13.73
CA LEU A 134 -22.27 22.60 -14.57
C LEU A 134 -21.63 23.41 -15.71
N GLU A 135 -20.60 24.23 -15.42
CA GLU A 135 -19.85 24.95 -16.44
C GLU A 135 -19.16 24.01 -17.44
N ASP A 136 -18.58 22.91 -16.96
CA ASP A 136 -17.96 21.87 -17.79
C ASP A 136 -18.95 21.18 -18.71
N GLY A 137 -20.10 20.76 -18.19
CA GLY A 137 -21.18 20.13 -18.95
C GLY A 137 -21.73 21.04 -20.05
N LEU A 138 -21.92 22.32 -19.74
CA LEU A 138 -22.36 23.34 -20.69
C LEU A 138 -21.29 23.63 -21.75
N THR A 139 -20.03 23.72 -21.36
CA THR A 139 -18.90 23.94 -22.27
C THR A 139 -18.77 22.83 -23.30
N ASP A 140 -18.89 21.57 -22.86
CA ASP A 140 -18.85 20.41 -23.76
C ASP A 140 -20.12 20.26 -24.60
N SER A 141 -21.22 20.89 -24.20
CA SER A 141 -22.41 21.09 -25.03
C SER A 141 -22.28 22.26 -26.02
N GLY A 142 -21.14 22.96 -26.03
CA GLY A 142 -20.82 24.02 -27.00
C GLY A 142 -21.12 25.44 -26.50
N TRP A 143 -21.65 25.59 -25.29
CA TRP A 143 -21.89 26.88 -24.66
C TRP A 143 -20.57 27.47 -24.15
N ARG A 144 -20.47 28.80 -24.02
CA ARG A 144 -19.27 29.44 -23.47
C ARG A 144 -19.64 30.41 -22.37
N TYR A 145 -18.97 30.31 -21.23
CA TYR A 145 -19.16 31.24 -20.13
C TYR A 145 -19.01 32.70 -20.58
N ASP A 146 -19.92 33.58 -20.13
CA ASP A 146 -19.90 35.02 -20.39
C ASP A 146 -19.68 35.79 -19.08
N ARG A 147 -20.64 35.68 -18.15
CA ARG A 147 -20.68 36.42 -16.89
C ARG A 147 -21.64 35.77 -15.90
N ASN A 148 -21.49 36.09 -14.62
CA ASN A 148 -22.38 35.63 -13.56
C ASN A 148 -22.65 36.72 -12.52
N TRP A 149 -23.66 36.47 -11.68
CA TRP A 149 -23.88 37.12 -10.41
C TRP A 149 -24.54 36.13 -9.46
N LEU A 150 -24.02 36.02 -8.24
CA LEU A 150 -24.55 35.15 -7.19
C LEU A 150 -25.01 35.99 -6.00
N PRO A 151 -26.12 35.59 -5.34
CA PRO A 151 -26.71 36.37 -4.26
C PRO A 151 -25.99 36.22 -2.91
N TRP A 152 -25.25 35.12 -2.72
CA TRP A 152 -24.51 34.79 -1.50
C TRP A 152 -23.23 35.62 -1.33
N SER A 153 -22.93 36.07 -0.11
CA SER A 153 -21.72 36.81 0.24
C SER A 153 -20.64 35.89 0.81
N LEU A 154 -19.38 36.09 0.41
CA LEU A 154 -18.22 35.34 0.93
C LEU A 154 -17.74 35.83 2.31
N ASP A 155 -18.06 37.08 2.64
CA ASP A 155 -17.66 37.67 3.92
C ASP A 155 -18.67 37.28 5.01
N PRO A 156 -18.28 36.51 6.05
CA PRO A 156 -19.15 36.29 7.19
C PRO A 156 -19.42 37.65 7.85
N VAL A 157 -20.66 37.88 8.31
CA VAL A 157 -21.05 39.09 9.05
C VAL A 157 -19.98 39.39 10.08
N SER A 158 -19.23 40.47 9.87
CA SER A 158 -17.94 40.59 10.53
C SER A 158 -18.15 40.67 12.03
N PRO A 159 -17.59 39.76 12.86
CA PRO A 159 -17.66 39.86 14.31
C PRO A 159 -16.94 41.11 14.83
N SER A 160 -16.17 41.78 13.96
CA SER A 160 -15.48 43.04 14.24
C SER A 160 -16.40 44.28 14.26
N SER A 161 -17.65 44.16 13.81
CA SER A 161 -18.65 45.22 14.00
C SER A 161 -19.04 45.30 15.49
N VAL A 162 -18.47 46.30 16.16
CA VAL A 162 -18.53 46.47 17.61
C VAL A 162 -19.97 46.63 18.13
N LYS A 163 -20.94 46.99 17.27
CA LYS A 163 -22.34 47.25 17.65
C LYS A 163 -23.31 46.21 17.07
N PHE A 164 -24.25 45.77 17.90
CA PHE A 164 -25.35 44.87 17.51
C PHE A 164 -26.18 45.41 16.34
N LYS A 165 -26.44 46.72 16.30
CA LYS A 165 -27.24 47.36 15.25
C LYS A 165 -26.59 47.20 13.87
N ASP A 166 -25.27 47.38 13.80
CA ASP A 166 -24.52 47.31 12.54
C ASP A 166 -24.56 45.87 12.00
N ARG A 167 -24.44 44.86 12.88
CA ARG A 167 -24.61 43.43 12.53
C ARG A 167 -26.00 43.09 12.03
N GLU A 168 -27.03 43.59 12.71
CA GLU A 168 -28.41 43.33 12.32
C GLU A 168 -28.77 44.01 10.99
N GLN A 169 -28.24 45.22 10.75
CA GLN A 169 -28.37 45.90 9.46
C GLN A 169 -27.69 45.12 8.33
N GLU A 170 -26.48 44.63 8.56
CA GLU A 170 -25.75 43.78 7.61
C GLU A 170 -26.49 42.47 7.32
N ARG A 171 -26.97 41.79 8.37
CA ARG A 171 -27.76 40.54 8.25
C ARG A 171 -29.06 40.75 7.44
N LEU A 172 -29.82 41.80 7.75
CA LEU A 172 -31.06 42.13 7.04
C LEU A 172 -30.81 42.50 5.57
N PHE A 173 -29.71 43.20 5.30
CA PHE A 173 -29.29 43.53 3.94
C PHE A 173 -28.95 42.27 3.14
N LEU A 174 -28.12 41.38 3.69
CA LEU A 174 -27.72 40.13 3.04
C LEU A 174 -28.91 39.19 2.81
N SER A 175 -29.77 39.00 3.83
CA SER A 175 -30.96 38.15 3.72
C SER A 175 -31.89 38.56 2.57
N LYS A 176 -32.07 39.86 2.33
CA LYS A 176 -32.88 40.34 1.19
C LYS A 176 -32.18 40.24 -0.16
N ARG A 177 -30.85 40.21 -0.17
CA ARG A 177 -30.07 39.92 -1.37
C ARG A 177 -30.18 38.44 -1.76
N GLU A 178 -30.13 37.56 -0.76
CA GLU A 178 -30.30 36.10 -0.88
C GLU A 178 -31.69 35.69 -1.39
N ASP A 179 -32.73 36.52 -1.25
CA ASP A 179 -34.06 36.26 -1.81
C ASP A 179 -34.07 36.17 -3.36
N TYR A 180 -33.01 36.62 -4.06
CA TYR A 180 -32.90 36.53 -5.53
C TYR A 180 -32.16 35.25 -5.96
N PRO A 181 -32.57 34.59 -7.08
CA PRO A 181 -31.79 33.50 -7.64
C PRO A 181 -30.47 34.04 -8.22
N GLY A 182 -29.41 33.24 -8.15
CA GLY A 182 -28.18 33.51 -8.88
C GLY A 182 -28.39 33.39 -10.39
N ILE A 183 -27.52 34.00 -11.17
CA ILE A 183 -27.58 33.99 -12.63
C ILE A 183 -26.20 33.74 -13.22
N ILE A 184 -26.13 32.80 -14.16
CA ILE A 184 -24.95 32.53 -14.99
C ILE A 184 -25.37 32.58 -16.45
N ILE A 185 -24.64 33.35 -17.27
CA ILE A 185 -24.97 33.58 -18.67
C ILE A 185 -23.90 32.94 -19.55
N PHE A 186 -24.36 32.21 -20.57
CA PHE A 186 -23.52 31.57 -21.56
C PHE A 186 -23.84 32.05 -22.98
N ARG A 187 -22.79 32.22 -23.78
CA ARG A 187 -22.89 32.57 -25.20
C ARG A 187 -23.14 31.31 -26.04
N PRO A 188 -23.92 31.42 -27.12
CA PRO A 188 -24.13 30.32 -28.04
C PRO A 188 -22.82 29.92 -28.75
N PRO A 189 -22.71 28.65 -29.20
CA PRO A 189 -21.60 28.23 -30.04
C PRO A 189 -21.56 29.05 -31.35
N PRO A 190 -20.37 29.33 -31.91
CA PRO A 190 -20.27 29.89 -33.25
C PRO A 190 -20.90 28.93 -34.26
N LEU A 191 -21.76 29.46 -35.14
CA LEU A 191 -22.43 28.67 -36.17
C LEU A 191 -21.40 27.86 -36.99
N PRO A 192 -21.60 26.55 -37.20
CA PRO A 192 -20.74 25.80 -38.11
C PRO A 192 -20.80 26.41 -39.51
N GLN A 193 -19.63 26.57 -40.15
CA GLN A 193 -19.55 26.92 -41.58
C GLN A 193 -19.99 25.70 -42.39
N VAL A 194 -21.30 25.49 -42.53
CA VAL A 194 -21.86 24.39 -43.32
C VAL A 194 -21.79 24.79 -44.81
N PRO A 195 -21.21 23.95 -45.71
CA PRO A 195 -21.34 24.15 -47.15
C PRO A 195 -22.81 24.09 -47.57
N PRO A 196 -23.26 24.83 -48.61
CA PRO A 196 -24.67 25.17 -48.84
C PRO A 196 -25.66 24.03 -49.13
N GLU A 197 -25.26 22.75 -49.09
CA GLU A 197 -26.06 21.62 -49.56
C GLU A 197 -26.59 20.69 -48.44
N ALA A 198 -26.21 20.89 -47.18
CA ALA A 198 -26.80 20.17 -46.05
C ALA A 198 -27.79 21.08 -45.31
N ALA A 199 -29.04 21.09 -45.73
CA ALA A 199 -30.12 21.74 -44.98
C ALA A 199 -30.15 21.17 -43.55
N LEU A 200 -30.01 22.03 -42.55
CA LEU A 200 -30.27 21.71 -41.14
C LEU A 200 -31.65 21.04 -41.06
N PRO A 201 -31.81 19.92 -40.33
CA PRO A 201 -33.13 19.34 -40.12
C PRO A 201 -34.05 20.40 -39.51
N ALA A 202 -35.30 20.41 -39.97
CA ALA A 202 -36.32 21.35 -39.49
C ALA A 202 -36.40 21.32 -37.96
N GLN A 203 -36.33 22.50 -37.34
CA GLN A 203 -36.43 22.70 -35.89
C GLN A 203 -37.62 21.91 -35.32
N VAL A 204 -37.36 20.99 -34.39
CA VAL A 204 -38.43 20.37 -33.61
C VAL A 204 -38.96 21.44 -32.65
N PRO A 205 -40.27 21.73 -32.63
CA PRO A 205 -40.84 22.72 -31.71
C PRO A 205 -40.56 22.34 -30.25
N GLY A 206 -39.94 23.25 -29.48
CA GLY A 206 -39.68 23.10 -28.04
C GLY A 206 -38.26 22.68 -27.64
N GLU A 207 -37.31 22.68 -28.57
CA GLU A 207 -35.88 22.46 -28.34
C GLU A 207 -35.11 23.79 -28.14
N ILE A 208 -33.90 23.71 -27.57
CA ILE A 208 -33.01 24.87 -27.31
C ILE A 208 -32.69 25.55 -28.64
N ASP A 209 -32.82 26.87 -28.72
CA ASP A 209 -32.41 27.63 -29.90
C ASP A 209 -30.89 27.83 -29.86
N PRO A 210 -30.10 27.13 -30.68
CA PRO A 210 -28.63 27.17 -30.58
C PRO A 210 -28.04 28.54 -30.96
N GLN A 211 -28.85 29.47 -31.48
CA GLN A 211 -28.43 30.82 -31.84
C GLN A 211 -28.65 31.85 -30.72
N LYS A 212 -29.37 31.48 -29.65
CA LYS A 212 -29.69 32.36 -28.53
C LYS A 212 -28.78 32.10 -27.33
N PRO A 213 -28.45 33.13 -26.52
CA PRO A 213 -27.73 32.92 -25.27
C PRO A 213 -28.50 32.01 -24.31
N LEU A 214 -27.79 31.36 -23.40
CA LEU A 214 -28.34 30.52 -22.35
C LEU A 214 -28.21 31.21 -21.00
N VAL A 215 -29.32 31.33 -20.28
CA VAL A 215 -29.40 31.86 -18.94
C VAL A 215 -29.66 30.70 -17.98
N VAL A 216 -28.77 30.52 -17.01
CA VAL A 216 -28.91 29.54 -15.94
C VAL A 216 -29.26 30.28 -14.65
N PHE A 217 -30.43 29.99 -14.09
CA PHE A 217 -30.81 30.48 -12.76
C PHE A 217 -30.37 29.49 -11.69
N VAL A 218 -29.53 29.94 -10.77
CA VAL A 218 -28.98 29.15 -9.66
C VAL A 218 -29.88 29.35 -8.44
N ILE A 219 -30.41 28.25 -7.92
CA ILE A 219 -31.38 28.24 -6.81
C ILE A 219 -30.80 27.37 -5.69
N GLY A 220 -30.81 27.90 -4.47
CA GLY A 220 -30.35 27.20 -3.27
C GLY A 220 -31.26 26.06 -2.88
N ASP A 221 -30.64 24.96 -2.48
CA ASP A 221 -31.26 23.73 -2.01
C ASP A 221 -30.71 23.37 -0.64
N SER A 222 -31.56 22.84 0.24
CA SER A 222 -31.18 22.37 1.57
C SER A 222 -31.80 21.01 1.85
N PRO A 223 -31.06 20.09 2.49
CA PRO A 223 -31.56 18.76 2.80
C PRO A 223 -32.77 18.77 3.73
N THR A 224 -32.96 19.83 4.55
CA THR A 224 -34.05 19.93 5.55
C THR A 224 -35.21 20.80 5.10
N SER A 225 -34.93 21.97 4.52
CA SER A 225 -35.97 22.92 4.09
C SER A 225 -36.40 22.73 2.64
N GLY A 226 -35.65 21.96 1.86
CA GLY A 226 -35.86 21.78 0.42
C GLY A 226 -35.44 22.99 -0.41
N VAL A 227 -36.00 23.09 -1.62
CA VAL A 227 -35.69 24.15 -2.60
C VAL A 227 -36.17 25.50 -2.09
N ASN A 228 -35.32 26.53 -2.19
CA ASN A 228 -35.66 27.88 -1.76
C ASN A 228 -36.86 28.43 -2.56
N GLN A 229 -38.01 28.56 -1.88
CA GLN A 229 -39.27 28.97 -2.48
C GLN A 229 -39.19 30.37 -3.11
N THR A 230 -38.61 31.35 -2.41
CA THR A 230 -38.55 32.74 -2.87
C THR A 230 -37.70 32.87 -4.14
N GLN A 231 -36.52 32.24 -4.14
CA GLN A 231 -35.63 32.23 -5.30
C GLN A 231 -36.29 31.53 -6.50
N PHE A 232 -36.95 30.39 -6.28
CA PHE A 232 -37.67 29.66 -7.33
C PHE A 232 -38.81 30.48 -7.94
N GLN A 233 -39.66 31.10 -7.10
CA GLN A 233 -40.77 31.94 -7.58
C GLN A 233 -40.27 33.14 -8.40
N LYS A 234 -39.18 33.80 -7.95
CA LYS A 234 -38.56 34.89 -8.73
C LYS A 234 -37.97 34.38 -10.04
N ALA A 235 -37.34 33.21 -10.08
CA ALA A 235 -36.82 32.60 -11.31
C ALA A 235 -37.94 32.29 -12.31
N VAL A 236 -39.08 31.75 -11.86
CA VAL A 236 -40.28 31.52 -12.69
C VAL A 236 -40.82 32.84 -13.26
N GLY A 237 -40.88 33.89 -12.44
CA GLY A 237 -41.29 35.23 -12.90
C GLY A 237 -40.37 35.78 -14.00
N GLN A 238 -39.07 35.50 -13.95
CA GLN A 238 -38.12 35.90 -14.99
C GLN A 238 -38.18 35.00 -16.23
N PHE A 239 -38.41 33.70 -16.06
CA PHE A 239 -38.65 32.77 -17.15
C PHE A 239 -39.78 33.27 -18.06
N HIS A 240 -40.90 33.73 -17.50
CA HIS A 240 -42.00 34.29 -18.30
C HIS A 240 -41.64 35.52 -19.12
N ARG A 241 -40.67 36.32 -18.66
CA ARG A 241 -40.24 37.55 -19.33
C ARG A 241 -39.19 37.28 -20.41
N ILE A 242 -38.25 36.36 -20.16
CA ILE A 242 -37.05 36.13 -20.98
C ILE A 242 -37.26 35.00 -22.02
N ALA A 243 -38.13 34.04 -21.70
CA ALA A 243 -38.37 32.85 -22.51
C ALA A 243 -39.71 32.92 -23.25
N ALA A 244 -40.19 34.12 -23.62
CA ALA A 244 -41.43 34.29 -24.35
C ALA A 244 -41.42 33.49 -25.67
N GLY A 245 -42.11 32.34 -25.68
CA GLY A 245 -42.16 31.40 -26.81
C GLY A 245 -41.50 30.04 -26.59
N LEU A 246 -40.77 29.80 -25.49
CA LEU A 246 -40.31 28.45 -25.13
C LEU A 246 -41.46 27.60 -24.58
N GLN A 247 -41.59 26.39 -25.11
CA GLN A 247 -42.61 25.42 -24.69
C GLN A 247 -42.11 24.44 -23.61
N THR A 248 -40.84 24.55 -23.19
CA THR A 248 -40.18 23.61 -22.28
C THR A 248 -39.28 24.35 -21.28
N LEU A 249 -39.46 24.08 -19.99
CA LEU A 249 -38.57 24.45 -18.89
C LEU A 249 -37.70 23.25 -18.53
N LYS A 250 -36.39 23.45 -18.44
CA LYS A 250 -35.41 22.42 -18.06
C LYS A 250 -34.84 22.73 -16.68
N ILE A 251 -34.82 21.73 -15.80
CA ILE A 251 -34.34 21.86 -14.43
C ILE A 251 -33.25 20.82 -14.18
N ILE A 252 -32.05 21.29 -13.84
CA ILE A 252 -30.96 20.48 -13.33
C ILE A 252 -31.10 20.45 -11.81
N GLY A 253 -31.27 19.26 -11.23
CA GLY A 253 -31.55 19.03 -9.81
C GLY A 253 -32.89 18.30 -9.57
N PRO A 254 -33.40 18.23 -8.33
CA PRO A 254 -32.83 18.79 -7.11
C PRO A 254 -31.51 18.11 -6.72
N THR A 255 -30.76 18.71 -5.79
CA THR A 255 -29.52 18.11 -5.29
C THR A 255 -29.81 17.04 -4.24
N PHE A 256 -30.77 17.30 -3.34
CA PHE A 256 -31.15 16.34 -2.31
C PHE A 256 -32.43 15.60 -2.66
N THR A 257 -32.45 14.30 -2.38
CA THR A 257 -33.67 13.48 -2.46
C THR A 257 -34.80 14.06 -1.59
N GLY A 258 -34.46 14.58 -0.41
CA GLY A 258 -35.41 15.22 0.53
C GLY A 258 -36.08 16.49 -0.01
N SER A 259 -35.52 17.12 -1.03
CA SER A 259 -36.06 18.36 -1.62
C SER A 259 -37.20 18.11 -2.60
N GLY A 260 -37.46 16.85 -2.97
CA GLY A 260 -38.52 16.46 -3.90
C GLY A 260 -39.91 17.01 -3.57
N PRO A 261 -40.44 16.83 -2.35
CA PRO A 261 -41.76 17.35 -1.98
C PRO A 261 -41.88 18.86 -2.13
N SER A 262 -40.83 19.61 -1.74
CA SER A 262 -40.79 21.07 -1.88
C SER A 262 -40.81 21.50 -3.36
N LEU A 263 -40.01 20.85 -4.21
CA LEU A 263 -39.98 21.11 -5.65
C LEU A 263 -41.31 20.77 -6.31
N SER A 264 -41.95 19.66 -5.91
CA SER A 264 -43.27 19.25 -6.38
C SER A 264 -44.35 20.26 -6.03
N ALA A 265 -44.38 20.75 -4.79
CA ALA A 265 -45.30 21.81 -4.38
C ALA A 265 -45.10 23.11 -5.18
N LEU A 266 -43.84 23.53 -5.35
CA LEU A 266 -43.48 24.73 -6.12
C LEU A 266 -43.88 24.62 -7.60
N LEU A 267 -43.63 23.48 -8.23
CA LEU A 267 -44.02 23.23 -9.62
C LEU A 267 -45.53 23.14 -9.79
N ALA A 268 -46.24 22.50 -8.86
CA ALA A 268 -47.70 22.44 -8.88
C ALA A 268 -48.34 23.84 -8.72
N GLU A 269 -47.74 24.72 -7.93
CA GLU A 269 -48.18 26.12 -7.84
C GLU A 269 -47.86 26.88 -9.13
N ALA A 270 -46.63 26.76 -9.65
CA ALA A 270 -46.19 27.45 -10.86
C ALA A 270 -47.03 27.03 -12.08
N LYS A 271 -47.37 25.74 -12.24
CA LYS A 271 -48.24 25.22 -13.31
C LYS A 271 -49.66 25.79 -13.28
N LYS A 272 -50.18 26.20 -12.12
CA LYS A 272 -51.53 26.79 -12.01
C LYS A 272 -51.59 28.24 -12.50
N LYS A 273 -50.48 28.97 -12.44
CA LYS A 273 -50.42 30.40 -12.71
C LYS A 273 -49.63 30.70 -13.97
N ASP A 274 -48.36 30.36 -13.91
CA ASP A 274 -47.30 30.84 -14.76
C ASP A 274 -46.99 29.79 -15.85
N LEU A 275 -46.72 28.54 -15.46
CA LEU A 275 -46.24 27.47 -16.36
C LEU A 275 -47.33 26.61 -17.02
N ALA A 276 -48.59 27.05 -17.08
CA ALA A 276 -49.75 26.21 -17.43
C ALA A 276 -49.62 25.42 -18.76
N ALA A 277 -48.94 25.97 -19.77
CA ALA A 277 -48.72 25.34 -21.08
C ALA A 277 -47.26 24.90 -21.33
N VAL A 278 -46.38 24.99 -20.32
CA VAL A 278 -44.94 24.74 -20.45
C VAL A 278 -44.64 23.32 -19.98
N ARG A 279 -43.93 22.52 -20.79
CA ARG A 279 -43.42 21.20 -20.37
C ARG A 279 -42.26 21.34 -19.40
N VAL A 280 -42.16 20.50 -18.38
CA VAL A 280 -41.09 20.54 -17.37
C VAL A 280 -40.28 19.24 -17.43
N ASN A 281 -39.01 19.38 -17.80
CA ASN A 281 -38.06 18.27 -17.87
C ASN A 281 -37.01 18.43 -16.77
N ILE A 282 -36.81 17.40 -15.97
CA ILE A 282 -35.94 17.42 -14.80
C ILE A 282 -34.86 16.34 -14.94
N ALA A 283 -33.61 16.68 -14.65
CA ALA A 283 -32.54 15.71 -14.48
C ALA A 283 -31.67 16.04 -13.27
N SER A 284 -31.49 15.07 -12.39
CA SER A 284 -30.63 15.20 -11.20
C SER A 284 -29.37 14.35 -11.33
N GLY A 285 -28.26 14.85 -10.78
CA GLY A 285 -26.99 14.13 -10.69
C GLY A 285 -26.85 13.23 -9.45
N SER A 286 -27.66 13.48 -8.41
CA SER A 286 -27.41 13.00 -7.04
C SER A 286 -28.65 12.45 -6.32
N VAL A 287 -29.82 12.42 -6.97
CA VAL A 287 -31.03 11.86 -6.36
C VAL A 287 -30.98 10.33 -6.36
N SER A 288 -30.92 9.75 -5.17
CA SER A 288 -30.72 8.32 -4.94
C SER A 288 -32.00 7.56 -4.53
N ASP A 289 -33.20 8.15 -4.61
CA ASP A 289 -34.48 7.42 -4.44
C ASP A 289 -34.99 6.96 -5.81
N GLY A 290 -34.96 5.65 -6.04
CA GLY A 290 -35.35 5.00 -7.29
C GLY A 290 -36.85 4.95 -7.55
N ARG A 291 -37.66 5.09 -6.49
CA ARG A 291 -39.13 4.93 -6.58
C ARG A 291 -39.87 6.26 -6.63
N CYS A 292 -39.14 7.37 -6.49
CA CYS A 292 -39.71 8.71 -6.29
C CYS A 292 -40.80 8.76 -5.20
N GLY A 293 -40.85 7.77 -4.30
CA GLY A 293 -41.90 7.63 -3.30
C GLY A 293 -41.79 8.70 -2.23
N ASN A 294 -40.56 9.14 -1.93
CA ASN A 294 -40.30 10.22 -0.99
C ASN A 294 -40.23 11.60 -1.66
N LEU A 295 -40.28 11.66 -3.00
CA LEU A 295 -40.45 12.94 -3.71
C LEU A 295 -41.89 13.50 -3.56
N LEU A 296 -42.81 12.74 -2.96
CA LEU A 296 -44.21 13.11 -2.75
C LEU A 296 -44.61 13.12 -1.28
N ASP A 297 -45.54 14.02 -0.95
CA ASP A 297 -46.15 14.15 0.36
C ASP A 297 -46.83 12.83 0.78
N HIS A 298 -46.36 12.25 1.90
CA HIS A 298 -46.73 10.92 2.40
C HIS A 298 -48.24 10.74 2.64
N GLY A 299 -49.01 11.84 2.75
CA GLY A 299 -50.46 11.80 2.94
C GLY A 299 -51.26 11.20 1.78
N ARG A 300 -50.71 11.12 0.55
CA ARG A 300 -51.42 10.59 -0.63
C ARG A 300 -51.15 9.12 -0.95
N LEU A 301 -50.14 8.50 -0.33
CA LEU A 301 -49.71 7.13 -0.64
C LEU A 301 -50.51 6.04 0.09
N GLN A 302 -51.50 6.41 0.92
CA GLN A 302 -52.38 5.43 1.58
C GLN A 302 -53.49 4.86 0.67
N GLU A 303 -53.81 5.51 -0.46
CA GLU A 303 -54.91 5.08 -1.34
C GLU A 303 -54.47 4.42 -2.66
N VAL A 304 -53.18 4.43 -3.00
CA VAL A 304 -52.66 3.83 -4.24
C VAL A 304 -51.71 2.69 -3.89
N GLU A 305 -51.95 1.50 -4.46
CA GLU A 305 -51.11 0.31 -4.25
C GLU A 305 -49.62 0.66 -4.34
N LYS A 306 -48.89 0.42 -3.25
CA LYS A 306 -47.46 0.76 -3.01
C LYS A 306 -46.46 0.16 -4.02
N ASP A 307 -46.94 -0.58 -5.02
CA ASP A 307 -46.13 -1.45 -5.86
C ASP A 307 -45.92 -0.94 -7.30
N LEU A 308 -46.37 0.27 -7.70
CA LEU A 308 -46.56 0.61 -9.13
C LEU A 308 -45.73 1.76 -9.74
N PHE A 309 -44.94 2.54 -9.00
CA PHE A 309 -44.43 3.82 -9.55
C PHE A 309 -43.05 3.75 -10.23
N GLN A 310 -42.98 4.26 -11.48
CA GLN A 310 -41.76 4.82 -12.08
C GLN A 310 -41.79 6.35 -11.88
N CYS A 311 -40.64 7.02 -11.75
CA CYS A 311 -40.59 8.48 -11.58
C CYS A 311 -41.27 9.30 -12.70
N ASN A 312 -41.48 8.70 -13.88
CA ASN A 312 -42.18 9.30 -15.02
C ASN A 312 -43.70 9.01 -15.04
N ASP A 313 -44.24 8.31 -14.03
CA ASP A 313 -45.67 8.03 -13.97
C ASP A 313 -46.44 9.29 -13.56
N ALA A 314 -47.50 9.62 -14.31
CA ALA A 314 -48.36 10.78 -14.08
C ALA A 314 -49.07 10.75 -12.72
N SER A 315 -49.13 9.57 -12.08
CA SER A 315 -49.62 9.39 -10.70
C SER A 315 -48.63 9.88 -9.63
N VAL A 316 -47.33 9.95 -9.95
CA VAL A 316 -46.28 10.47 -9.06
C VAL A 316 -46.34 12.00 -9.07
N TRP A 317 -46.23 12.63 -10.24
CA TRP A 317 -46.34 14.08 -10.39
C TRP A 317 -47.68 14.44 -11.03
N PRO A 318 -48.74 14.76 -10.26
CA PRO A 318 -50.06 15.05 -10.85
C PRO A 318 -49.99 16.28 -11.78
N HIS A 319 -49.75 16.02 -13.06
CA HIS A 319 -49.66 16.97 -14.18
C HIS A 319 -48.55 18.05 -14.09
N ALA A 320 -47.56 17.89 -13.20
CA ALA A 320 -46.54 18.93 -12.92
C ALA A 320 -45.19 18.70 -13.63
N VAL A 321 -44.79 17.46 -13.88
CA VAL A 321 -43.50 17.09 -14.49
C VAL A 321 -43.74 16.17 -15.68
N ASP A 322 -43.09 16.46 -16.80
CA ASP A 322 -43.22 15.71 -18.04
C ASP A 322 -42.16 14.59 -18.14
N THR A 323 -40.92 14.87 -17.72
CA THR A 323 -39.86 13.87 -17.62
C THR A 323 -38.97 14.11 -16.39
N PHE A 324 -38.58 13.02 -15.72
CA PHE A 324 -37.60 13.00 -14.64
C PHE A 324 -36.55 11.91 -14.91
N ALA A 325 -35.27 12.28 -14.82
CA ALA A 325 -34.14 11.34 -14.86
C ALA A 325 -33.21 11.60 -13.66
N SER A 326 -32.62 10.56 -13.09
CA SER A 326 -31.53 10.73 -12.12
C SER A 326 -30.31 9.91 -12.52
N PHE A 327 -29.13 10.47 -12.28
CA PHE A 327 -27.84 9.92 -12.67
C PHE A 327 -27.05 9.33 -11.49
N ASP A 328 -27.74 9.04 -10.38
CA ASP A 328 -27.19 8.26 -9.26
C ASP A 328 -27.91 6.90 -9.12
N ALA A 329 -27.30 5.98 -8.38
CA ALA A 329 -27.87 4.68 -8.05
C ALA A 329 -28.93 4.80 -6.94
N ASP A 330 -29.94 3.91 -6.97
CA ASP A 330 -30.89 3.81 -5.85
C ASP A 330 -30.14 3.37 -4.57
N PHE A 331 -30.33 4.14 -3.48
CA PHE A 331 -29.62 3.95 -2.22
C PHE A 331 -29.88 2.56 -1.61
N VAL A 332 -31.15 2.15 -1.57
CA VAL A 332 -31.55 0.87 -0.97
C VAL A 332 -30.99 -0.30 -1.78
N TRP A 333 -31.08 -0.20 -3.10
CA TRP A 333 -30.52 -1.16 -4.02
C TRP A 333 -29.00 -1.26 -3.89
N GLN A 334 -28.28 -0.13 -3.91
CA GLN A 334 -26.82 -0.08 -3.76
C GLN A 334 -26.35 -0.77 -2.47
N ILE A 335 -27.02 -0.51 -1.35
CA ILE A 335 -26.73 -1.17 -0.08
C ILE A 335 -26.98 -2.67 -0.17
N ARG A 336 -28.16 -3.09 -0.65
CA ARG A 336 -28.50 -4.52 -0.78
C ARG A 336 -27.53 -5.28 -1.68
N GLN A 337 -27.06 -4.66 -2.77
CA GLN A 337 -26.05 -5.25 -3.65
C GLN A 337 -24.71 -5.42 -2.94
N THR A 338 -24.30 -4.41 -2.19
CA THR A 338 -23.07 -4.44 -1.39
C THR A 338 -23.13 -5.55 -0.34
N GLU A 339 -24.23 -5.62 0.42
CA GLU A 339 -24.46 -6.67 1.42
C GLU A 339 -24.46 -8.06 0.79
N ARG A 340 -25.16 -8.24 -0.34
CA ARG A 340 -25.20 -9.50 -1.07
C ARG A 340 -23.80 -9.94 -1.49
N TYR A 341 -23.00 -9.03 -2.04
CA TYR A 341 -21.62 -9.33 -2.42
C TYR A 341 -20.75 -9.72 -1.23
N LEU A 342 -20.85 -8.98 -0.11
CA LEU A 342 -20.12 -9.29 1.12
C LEU A 342 -20.50 -10.66 1.70
N MET A 343 -21.77 -11.06 1.59
CA MET A 343 -22.23 -12.37 2.04
C MET A 343 -21.82 -13.50 1.08
N GLU A 344 -22.10 -13.36 -0.22
CA GLU A 344 -21.91 -14.42 -1.21
C GLU A 344 -20.44 -14.62 -1.60
N LYS A 345 -19.70 -13.52 -1.84
CA LYS A 345 -18.30 -13.55 -2.29
C LYS A 345 -17.33 -13.32 -1.12
N GLY A 346 -17.71 -12.47 -0.16
CA GLY A 346 -16.91 -12.22 1.04
C GLY A 346 -17.03 -13.31 2.12
N GLY A 347 -18.06 -14.15 2.07
CA GLY A 347 -18.32 -15.19 3.07
C GLY A 347 -18.64 -14.63 4.46
N LEU A 348 -19.06 -13.37 4.55
CA LEU A 348 -19.46 -12.72 5.79
C LEU A 348 -20.88 -13.14 6.19
N ARG A 349 -21.11 -13.28 7.50
CA ARG A 349 -22.45 -13.54 8.01
C ARG A 349 -23.21 -12.21 8.20
N PRO A 350 -24.55 -12.19 8.14
CA PRO A 350 -25.32 -10.96 8.35
C PRO A 350 -25.02 -10.26 9.69
N ASP A 351 -24.71 -11.03 10.75
CA ASP A 351 -24.34 -10.52 12.07
C ASP A 351 -22.93 -9.90 12.14
N GLU A 352 -22.13 -10.04 11.08
CA GLU A 352 -20.78 -9.48 10.95
C GLU A 352 -20.75 -8.20 10.07
N ILE A 353 -21.91 -7.75 9.59
CA ILE A 353 -22.07 -6.57 8.74
C ILE A 353 -22.84 -5.50 9.53
N ALA A 354 -22.40 -4.24 9.42
CA ALA A 354 -23.12 -3.09 9.96
C ALA A 354 -23.30 -1.99 8.91
N GLN A 355 -24.39 -1.24 9.04
CA GLN A 355 -24.62 0.02 8.35
C GLN A 355 -24.45 1.15 9.36
N LEU A 356 -23.71 2.19 9.00
CA LEU A 356 -23.50 3.38 9.82
C LEU A 356 -23.88 4.61 9.01
N ASN A 357 -25.03 5.20 9.35
CA ASN A 357 -25.60 6.32 8.62
C ASN A 357 -25.64 7.58 9.50
N GLU A 358 -25.57 8.76 8.88
CA GLU A 358 -25.77 10.03 9.57
C GLU A 358 -27.21 10.16 10.11
N ASP A 359 -27.36 10.59 11.37
CA ASP A 359 -28.65 10.91 12.00
C ASP A 359 -29.36 12.06 11.24
N GLU A 360 -30.70 12.10 11.30
CA GLU A 360 -31.53 13.15 10.68
C GLU A 360 -31.37 13.34 9.16
N SER A 361 -30.59 12.48 8.50
CA SER A 361 -30.53 12.38 7.04
C SER A 361 -31.65 11.48 6.50
N SER A 362 -32.03 11.67 5.23
CA SER A 362 -32.95 10.76 4.54
C SER A 362 -32.42 9.31 4.52
N PHE A 363 -31.11 9.11 4.62
CA PHE A 363 -30.46 7.80 4.72
C PHE A 363 -30.85 7.05 6.00
N GLY A 364 -30.96 7.75 7.14
CA GLY A 364 -31.44 7.18 8.40
C GLY A 364 -32.92 6.79 8.36
N GLY A 365 -33.76 7.62 7.72
CA GLY A 365 -35.20 7.37 7.54
C GLY A 365 -35.52 6.22 6.57
N LEU A 366 -34.78 6.13 5.46
CA LEU A 366 -34.89 5.04 4.48
C LEU A 366 -34.46 3.69 5.08
N ALA A 367 -33.42 3.68 5.91
CA ALA A 367 -32.94 2.48 6.57
C ALA A 367 -33.90 1.94 7.65
N THR A 368 -34.74 2.79 8.25
CA THR A 368 -35.68 2.44 9.32
C THR A 368 -37.09 2.10 8.82
N SER A 369 -37.52 2.64 7.68
CA SER A 369 -38.87 2.47 7.13
C SER A 369 -39.22 1.03 6.72
N GLU A 370 -38.23 0.18 6.41
CA GLU A 370 -38.43 -1.26 6.15
C GLU A 370 -38.87 -2.08 7.38
N VAL A 371 -38.80 -1.51 8.59
CA VAL A 371 -39.22 -2.19 9.83
C VAL A 371 -40.74 -2.11 10.06
N SER A 372 -41.46 -1.33 9.25
CA SER A 372 -42.85 -0.90 9.55
C SER A 372 -43.94 -1.64 8.77
N ASP A 373 -43.77 -2.93 8.47
CA ASP A 373 -44.87 -3.77 7.94
C ASP A 373 -45.41 -4.71 9.05
N PRO A 374 -46.40 -4.27 9.86
CA PRO A 374 -46.87 -5.00 11.03
C PRO A 374 -47.70 -6.26 10.69
N THR A 375 -48.02 -6.49 9.41
CA THR A 375 -48.82 -7.65 8.95
C THR A 375 -47.97 -8.88 8.63
N ALA A 376 -46.64 -8.75 8.53
CA ALA A 376 -45.71 -9.88 8.43
C ALA A 376 -45.34 -10.49 9.80
N ILE A 377 -46.01 -10.07 10.88
CA ILE A 377 -45.87 -10.67 12.22
C ILE A 377 -46.76 -11.92 12.28
N SER A 378 -46.41 -12.93 11.49
CA SER A 378 -47.08 -14.22 11.47
C SER A 378 -46.06 -15.35 11.38
N LYS A 379 -45.60 -15.78 12.57
CA LYS A 379 -45.14 -17.14 12.89
C LYS A 379 -43.93 -17.68 12.12
N THR A 380 -42.74 -17.19 12.47
CA THR A 380 -41.58 -18.06 12.70
C THR A 380 -40.71 -17.47 13.81
N SER A 381 -40.46 -18.28 14.84
CA SER A 381 -39.47 -18.03 15.86
C SER A 381 -38.08 -18.29 15.26
N GLU A 382 -37.56 -17.33 14.49
CA GLU A 382 -36.12 -17.19 14.29
C GLU A 382 -35.71 -15.83 14.84
N LYS A 383 -34.89 -15.85 15.90
CA LYS A 383 -34.01 -14.73 16.27
C LYS A 383 -32.95 -14.58 15.18
N GLU A 384 -33.42 -14.23 13.98
CA GLU A 384 -32.67 -14.26 12.73
C GLU A 384 -31.61 -13.16 12.75
N LYS A 385 -30.41 -13.54 12.31
CA LYS A 385 -29.21 -12.70 12.20
C LYS A 385 -29.51 -11.51 11.28
N ARG A 386 -29.84 -10.36 11.86
CA ARG A 386 -30.07 -9.11 11.12
C ARG A 386 -28.80 -8.28 11.11
N ILE A 387 -28.56 -7.62 9.98
CA ILE A 387 -27.49 -6.64 9.80
C ILE A 387 -27.67 -5.53 10.83
N LEU A 388 -26.58 -5.13 11.47
CA LEU A 388 -26.60 -4.12 12.52
C LEU A 388 -26.73 -2.72 11.89
N LYS A 389 -27.81 -2.00 12.18
CA LYS A 389 -27.98 -0.61 11.74
C LYS A 389 -27.66 0.32 12.90
N LEU A 390 -26.68 1.21 12.71
CA LEU A 390 -26.27 2.23 13.65
C LEU A 390 -26.35 3.60 12.97
N THR A 391 -26.49 4.62 13.79
CA THR A 391 -26.39 5.99 13.35
C THR A 391 -25.40 6.78 14.18
N TYR A 392 -24.88 7.87 13.62
CA TYR A 392 -24.03 8.81 14.31
C TYR A 392 -24.60 10.23 14.21
N PRO A 393 -24.33 11.10 15.19
CA PRO A 393 -24.91 12.45 15.22
C PRO A 393 -24.64 13.21 13.92
N ARG A 394 -25.65 13.91 13.43
CA ARG A 394 -25.49 14.91 12.37
C ARG A 394 -24.57 16.05 12.83
N ASN A 395 -23.92 16.72 11.89
CA ASN A 395 -23.11 17.91 12.13
C ASN A 395 -21.90 17.66 13.06
N ILE A 396 -21.03 16.74 12.66
CA ILE A 396 -19.75 16.46 13.35
C ILE A 396 -18.62 17.38 12.91
N SER A 397 -18.92 18.38 12.07
CA SER A 397 -18.01 19.47 11.68
C SER A 397 -17.30 20.08 12.90
N HIS A 398 -18.02 20.35 14.00
CA HIS A 398 -17.47 20.87 15.25
C HIS A 398 -16.44 19.93 15.89
N LEU A 399 -16.72 18.63 15.91
CA LEU A 399 -15.79 17.62 16.41
C LEU A 399 -14.52 17.57 15.55
N ARG A 400 -14.71 17.57 14.24
CA ARG A 400 -13.64 17.57 13.24
C ARG A 400 -12.74 18.81 13.35
N SER A 401 -13.32 20.00 13.48
CA SER A 401 -12.58 21.25 13.72
C SER A 401 -11.83 21.23 15.06
N ALA A 402 -12.41 20.63 16.12
CA ALA A 402 -11.74 20.47 17.40
C ALA A 402 -10.53 19.52 17.33
N TYR A 403 -10.66 18.42 16.57
CA TYR A 403 -9.58 17.48 16.31
C TYR A 403 -8.40 18.14 15.58
N GLN A 404 -8.68 18.97 14.58
CA GLN A 404 -7.66 19.75 13.89
C GLN A 404 -7.01 20.81 14.79
N LYS A 405 -7.79 21.61 15.52
CA LYS A 405 -7.28 22.64 16.44
C LYS A 405 -6.35 22.05 17.49
N ASN A 406 -6.64 20.85 17.96
CA ASN A 406 -5.84 20.14 18.95
C ASN A 406 -4.72 19.27 18.31
N GLY A 407 -4.59 19.24 16.99
CA GLY A 407 -3.60 18.42 16.27
C GLY A 407 -3.73 16.91 16.51
N VAL A 408 -4.91 16.45 16.93
CA VAL A 408 -5.14 15.05 17.31
C VAL A 408 -4.92 14.16 16.09
N TRP A 409 -4.05 13.16 16.24
CA TRP A 409 -3.63 12.25 15.17
C TRP A 409 -3.07 12.95 13.91
N GLY A 410 -2.65 14.21 14.04
CA GLY A 410 -2.16 15.04 12.95
C GLY A 410 -3.22 15.35 11.88
N PHE A 411 -4.50 15.40 12.24
CA PHE A 411 -5.56 16.03 11.44
C PHE A 411 -5.21 17.52 11.26
N GLY A 412 -5.07 17.96 10.00
CA GLY A 412 -4.75 19.36 9.66
C GLY A 412 -3.39 19.87 10.15
N GLY A 413 -2.45 19.01 10.56
CA GLY A 413 -1.09 19.42 10.95
C GLY A 413 -0.25 19.86 9.75
N THR A 414 0.41 21.02 9.85
CA THR A 414 1.39 21.49 8.86
C THR A 414 2.55 20.50 8.75
N SER A 415 2.80 20.00 7.55
CA SER A 415 4.00 19.26 7.17
C SER A 415 5.23 20.16 7.22
N SER A 416 5.66 20.57 8.41
CA SER A 416 6.87 21.37 8.62
C SER A 416 8.16 20.57 8.38
N GLY A 417 8.07 19.27 8.05
CA GLY A 417 9.20 18.41 7.69
C GLY A 417 9.33 18.18 6.19
N THR A 418 10.14 19.01 5.52
CA THR A 418 10.72 18.78 4.17
C THR A 418 9.77 18.34 3.03
N GLY A 419 9.23 19.33 2.31
CA GLY A 419 8.91 19.17 0.88
C GLY A 419 7.59 18.50 0.51
N SER A 420 6.51 18.68 1.28
CA SER A 420 5.18 18.36 0.76
C SER A 420 4.77 19.40 -0.28
N ILE A 421 4.57 18.96 -1.53
CA ILE A 421 4.11 19.81 -2.65
C ILE A 421 2.57 20.00 -2.60
N SER A 422 1.87 19.24 -1.75
CA SER A 422 0.42 19.27 -1.62
C SER A 422 -0.05 20.29 -0.57
N LEU A 423 -1.19 20.92 -0.85
CA LEU A 423 -1.93 21.72 0.14
C LEU A 423 -2.30 20.85 1.36
N ASN A 424 -2.52 21.47 2.51
CA ASN A 424 -3.10 20.79 3.68
C ASN A 424 -4.63 20.71 3.51
N LEU A 425 -5.28 19.66 4.02
CA LEU A 425 -6.74 19.62 4.07
C LEU A 425 -7.17 20.32 5.35
N ASP A 426 -7.80 21.49 5.19
CA ASP A 426 -8.39 22.23 6.29
C ASP A 426 -9.80 21.70 6.54
N PHE A 427 -10.05 21.35 7.80
CA PHE A 427 -11.30 20.86 8.31
C PHE A 427 -11.96 21.87 9.27
N ASP A 428 -11.47 23.11 9.38
CA ASP A 428 -12.17 24.16 10.11
C ASP A 428 -13.34 24.66 9.26
N ASP A 429 -14.52 24.70 9.85
CA ASP A 429 -15.69 25.33 9.24
C ASP A 429 -15.90 26.71 9.85
N THR A 430 -16.10 27.72 9.01
CA THR A 430 -16.08 29.13 9.43
C THR A 430 -17.47 29.71 9.67
N SER A 431 -18.53 29.03 9.23
CA SER A 431 -19.94 29.43 9.41
C SER A 431 -20.71 28.39 10.22
N GLU A 432 -21.74 28.83 10.97
CA GLU A 432 -22.78 27.93 11.49
C GLU A 432 -23.88 27.87 10.43
N ALA A 433 -24.31 26.67 10.03
CA ALA A 433 -25.37 26.51 9.04
C ALA A 433 -26.77 26.67 9.66
N ASP A 434 -27.61 27.44 8.98
CA ASP A 434 -29.01 27.69 9.35
C ASP A 434 -29.92 26.45 9.21
N ASP A 435 -29.47 25.41 8.49
CA ASP A 435 -30.20 24.15 8.32
C ASP A 435 -30.11 23.21 9.53
N SER A 436 -29.42 23.62 10.59
CA SER A 436 -29.21 22.89 11.83
C SER A 436 -29.46 23.75 13.08
N VAL A 437 -29.66 23.12 14.23
CA VAL A 437 -29.84 23.87 15.49
C VAL A 437 -28.48 24.44 15.94
N PRO A 438 -28.38 25.75 16.26
CA PRO A 438 -27.13 26.35 16.70
C PRO A 438 -26.54 25.67 17.94
N SER A 439 -25.21 25.48 17.94
CA SER A 439 -24.49 24.89 19.06
C SER A 439 -24.23 25.91 20.17
N PHE A 440 -24.94 25.77 21.30
CA PHE A 440 -24.74 26.62 22.47
C PHE A 440 -23.51 26.20 23.32
N ALA A 441 -23.15 24.92 23.29
CA ALA A 441 -22.07 24.34 24.12
C ALA A 441 -20.82 24.04 23.28
N LYS A 442 -20.25 25.06 22.62
CA LYS A 442 -19.15 24.91 21.63
C LYS A 442 -17.93 24.14 22.14
N GLY A 443 -17.64 24.21 23.44
CA GLY A 443 -16.51 23.49 24.06
C GLY A 443 -16.83 22.05 24.46
N GLN A 444 -18.06 21.77 24.89
CA GLN A 444 -18.47 20.45 25.41
C GLN A 444 -19.08 19.55 24.33
N LEU A 445 -19.71 20.13 23.31
CA LEU A 445 -20.36 19.37 22.23
C LEU A 445 -19.38 18.44 21.50
N PRO A 446 -18.17 18.88 21.08
CA PRO A 446 -17.18 17.98 20.49
C PRO A 446 -16.87 16.77 21.38
N VAL A 447 -16.64 17.00 22.67
CA VAL A 447 -16.35 15.92 23.63
C VAL A 447 -17.53 14.95 23.77
N SER A 448 -18.75 15.46 23.74
CA SER A 448 -19.96 14.61 23.75
C SER A 448 -20.10 13.80 22.46
N GLN A 449 -19.85 14.40 21.30
CA GLN A 449 -19.89 13.71 20.00
C GLN A 449 -18.78 12.65 19.91
N GLU A 450 -17.58 12.94 20.43
CA GLU A 450 -16.48 11.98 20.53
C GLU A 450 -16.87 10.76 21.39
N ALA A 451 -17.52 10.99 22.54
CA ALA A 451 -18.00 9.93 23.41
C ALA A 451 -19.05 9.03 22.70
N THR A 452 -19.94 9.62 21.89
CA THR A 452 -20.91 8.88 21.08
C THR A 452 -20.21 8.00 20.03
N LEU A 453 -19.23 8.54 19.28
CA LEU A 453 -18.45 7.75 18.32
C LEU A 453 -17.65 6.64 19.01
N GLY A 454 -17.14 6.87 20.21
CA GLY A 454 -16.51 5.84 21.04
C GLY A 454 -17.47 4.70 21.42
N GLN A 455 -18.74 5.02 21.70
CA GLN A 455 -19.78 3.99 21.93
C GLN A 455 -20.10 3.21 20.65
N VAL A 456 -20.19 3.88 19.50
CA VAL A 456 -20.36 3.21 18.20
C VAL A 456 -19.23 2.21 17.97
N SER A 457 -17.98 2.64 18.15
CA SER A 457 -16.81 1.78 18.03
C SER A 457 -16.84 0.57 18.98
N ALA A 458 -17.23 0.79 20.25
CA ALA A 458 -17.36 -0.29 21.23
C ALA A 458 -18.44 -1.31 20.83
N ILE A 459 -19.56 -0.85 20.26
CA ILE A 459 -20.63 -1.74 19.77
C ILE A 459 -20.12 -2.58 18.58
N LEU A 460 -19.42 -1.95 17.63
CA LEU A 460 -18.84 -2.65 16.47
C LEU A 460 -17.88 -3.75 16.91
N GLU A 461 -17.04 -3.47 17.91
CA GLU A 461 -16.11 -4.45 18.48
C GLU A 461 -16.84 -5.58 19.21
N GLN A 462 -17.79 -5.24 20.10
CA GLN A 462 -18.55 -6.22 20.90
C GLN A 462 -19.37 -7.18 20.03
N ARG A 463 -19.88 -6.69 18.89
CA ARG A 463 -20.64 -7.49 17.91
C ARG A 463 -19.76 -8.22 16.91
N HIS A 464 -18.43 -8.07 17.00
CA HIS A 464 -17.47 -8.66 16.06
C HIS A 464 -17.77 -8.32 14.60
N ILE A 465 -18.14 -7.06 14.35
CA ILE A 465 -18.37 -6.56 13.00
C ILE A 465 -17.06 -6.63 12.20
N LYS A 466 -17.16 -7.07 10.95
CA LYS A 466 -16.05 -7.19 10.01
C LYS A 466 -16.16 -6.22 8.85
N ALA A 467 -17.38 -5.77 8.53
CA ALA A 467 -17.63 -4.79 7.46
C ALA A 467 -18.63 -3.74 7.91
N VAL A 468 -18.33 -2.46 7.67
CA VAL A 468 -19.21 -1.31 7.92
C VAL A 468 -19.46 -0.60 6.61
N ILE A 469 -20.73 -0.45 6.24
CA ILE A 469 -21.17 0.41 5.13
C ILE A 469 -21.43 1.79 5.73
N LEU A 470 -20.61 2.77 5.35
CA LEU A 470 -20.67 4.14 5.82
C LEU A 470 -21.40 5.01 4.80
N SER A 471 -22.21 5.94 5.27
CA SER A 471 -22.84 6.96 4.44
C SER A 471 -22.97 8.28 5.20
N ALA A 472 -22.67 9.39 4.52
CA ALA A 472 -22.82 10.75 5.03
C ALA A 472 -23.33 11.69 3.93
N THR A 473 -23.78 12.88 4.34
CA THR A 473 -24.12 13.97 3.42
C THR A 473 -22.89 14.82 3.06
N ASP A 474 -22.01 15.11 4.02
CA ASP A 474 -20.73 15.81 3.80
C ASP A 474 -19.57 14.80 3.73
N VAL A 475 -18.79 14.88 2.65
CA VAL A 475 -17.60 14.05 2.44
C VAL A 475 -16.52 14.28 3.49
N LEU A 476 -16.40 15.49 4.05
CA LEU A 476 -15.41 15.76 5.09
C LEU A 476 -15.76 15.03 6.39
N ASP A 477 -17.05 14.94 6.69
CA ASP A 477 -17.57 14.19 7.84
C ASP A 477 -17.45 12.68 7.60
N GLU A 478 -17.75 12.19 6.40
CA GLU A 478 -17.54 10.78 6.02
C GLU A 478 -16.07 10.35 6.16
N LEU A 479 -15.15 11.17 5.62
CA LEU A 479 -13.71 10.94 5.70
C LEU A 479 -13.23 10.94 7.15
N PHE A 480 -13.74 11.86 7.97
CA PHE A 480 -13.40 11.94 9.38
C PHE A 480 -13.87 10.71 10.17
N VAL A 481 -15.12 10.28 9.99
CA VAL A 481 -15.67 9.08 10.64
C VAL A 481 -14.95 7.82 10.17
N ALA A 482 -14.69 7.69 8.86
CA ALA A 482 -13.93 6.57 8.31
C ALA A 482 -12.53 6.49 8.95
N GLN A 483 -11.85 7.62 9.16
CA GLN A 483 -10.57 7.67 9.84
C GLN A 483 -10.64 7.29 11.32
N ILE A 484 -11.67 7.72 12.05
CA ILE A 484 -11.90 7.32 13.45
C ILE A 484 -12.08 5.80 13.55
N ILE A 485 -12.99 5.25 12.75
CA ILE A 485 -13.30 3.81 12.78
C ILE A 485 -12.07 2.99 12.37
N ALA A 486 -11.35 3.40 11.33
CA ALA A 486 -10.14 2.70 10.90
C ALA A 486 -9.04 2.69 11.97
N ARG A 487 -8.97 3.71 12.83
CA ARG A 487 -8.00 3.78 13.94
C ARG A 487 -8.47 2.99 15.16
N GLN A 488 -9.73 3.11 15.56
CA GLN A 488 -10.28 2.45 16.75
C GLN A 488 -10.59 0.96 16.49
N ASN A 489 -10.99 0.61 15.27
CA ASN A 489 -11.32 -0.75 14.84
C ASN A 489 -10.59 -1.13 13.53
N PRO A 490 -9.26 -1.34 13.57
CA PRO A 490 -8.43 -1.58 12.37
C PRO A 490 -8.75 -2.90 11.63
N THR A 491 -9.55 -3.79 12.23
CA THR A 491 -9.99 -5.05 11.63
C THR A 491 -11.18 -4.88 10.69
N ILE A 492 -11.89 -3.76 10.75
CA ILE A 492 -13.13 -3.54 10.01
C ILE A 492 -12.81 -3.08 8.59
N ALA A 493 -13.44 -3.71 7.61
CA ALA A 493 -13.53 -3.20 6.25
C ALA A 493 -14.56 -2.07 6.21
N ILE A 494 -14.17 -0.89 5.76
CA ILE A 494 -15.06 0.27 5.65
C ILE A 494 -15.43 0.41 4.18
N ILE A 495 -16.72 0.39 3.88
CA ILE A 495 -17.26 0.56 2.55
C ILE A 495 -17.96 1.92 2.51
N ILE A 496 -17.40 2.84 1.74
CA ILE A 496 -17.92 4.18 1.51
C ILE A 496 -18.89 4.16 0.33
N ARG A 497 -19.96 4.95 0.42
CA ARG A 497 -20.91 5.16 -0.68
C ARG A 497 -20.41 6.28 -1.57
N GLY A 498 -20.37 6.05 -2.87
CA GLY A 498 -19.83 7.03 -3.82
C GLY A 498 -18.30 7.00 -3.86
N THR A 499 -17.74 7.89 -4.67
CA THR A 499 -16.31 8.04 -4.91
C THR A 499 -15.96 9.52 -4.79
N ASP A 500 -14.89 9.85 -4.08
CA ASP A 500 -14.39 11.22 -3.96
C ASP A 500 -12.86 11.28 -3.92
N ASP A 501 -12.26 12.20 -4.67
CA ASP A 501 -10.81 12.37 -4.74
C ASP A 501 -10.16 12.76 -3.41
N LEU A 502 -10.92 13.32 -2.45
CA LEU A 502 -10.42 13.61 -1.10
C LEU A 502 -9.97 12.36 -0.35
N PHE A 503 -10.58 11.20 -0.60
CA PHE A 503 -10.12 9.91 -0.06
C PHE A 503 -8.79 9.46 -0.68
N LEU A 504 -8.49 9.86 -1.92
CA LEU A 504 -7.20 9.55 -2.54
C LEU A 504 -6.06 10.40 -1.95
N ARG A 505 -6.36 11.66 -1.62
CA ARG A 505 -5.38 12.61 -1.06
C ARG A 505 -5.09 12.39 0.42
N SER A 506 -6.10 12.07 1.21
CA SER A 506 -5.97 11.91 2.66
C SER A 506 -5.30 10.58 3.08
N GLY A 507 -5.03 9.69 2.12
CA GLY A 507 -4.62 8.29 2.37
C GLY A 507 -3.14 7.99 2.62
N ASP A 508 -2.28 9.00 2.73
CA ASP A 508 -0.83 8.79 2.73
C ASP A 508 -0.26 8.25 4.08
N ARG A 509 -1.09 8.04 5.10
CA ARG A 509 -0.66 7.52 6.43
C ARG A 509 -1.05 6.07 6.74
N GLY A 510 -1.49 5.32 5.73
CA GLY A 510 -1.79 3.89 5.89
C GLY A 510 -3.11 3.55 6.60
N VAL A 511 -3.97 4.54 6.80
CA VAL A 511 -5.31 4.36 7.40
C VAL A 511 -6.29 3.67 6.42
N TYR A 512 -6.05 3.76 5.11
CA TYR A 512 -7.05 3.38 4.09
C TYR A 512 -6.89 1.97 3.50
N HIS A 513 -6.05 1.13 4.10
CA HIS A 513 -5.76 -0.19 3.54
C HIS A 513 -6.95 -1.17 3.56
N ASN A 514 -8.00 -0.91 4.33
CA ASN A 514 -9.24 -1.71 4.37
C ASN A 514 -10.47 -0.87 3.96
N MET A 515 -10.26 0.14 3.10
CA MET A 515 -11.34 1.00 2.60
C MET A 515 -11.70 0.65 1.17
N TYR A 516 -13.00 0.53 0.94
CA TYR A 516 -13.60 0.27 -0.35
C TYR A 516 -14.63 1.34 -0.65
N ALA A 517 -14.87 1.60 -1.93
CA ALA A 517 -15.91 2.49 -2.40
C ALA A 517 -16.87 1.73 -3.30
N VAL A 518 -18.16 2.04 -3.20
CA VAL A 518 -19.20 1.49 -4.08
C VAL A 518 -19.90 2.65 -4.79
N SER A 519 -19.83 2.69 -6.11
CA SER A 519 -20.36 3.82 -6.90
C SER A 519 -20.68 3.40 -8.34
N PRO A 520 -21.70 3.98 -9.00
CA PRO A 520 -21.88 3.85 -10.45
C PRO A 520 -20.75 4.55 -11.24
N TRP A 521 -20.10 5.54 -10.62
CA TRP A 521 -19.06 6.38 -11.21
C TRP A 521 -17.69 6.04 -10.60
N PRO A 522 -16.78 5.36 -11.33
CA PRO A 522 -15.59 4.80 -10.70
C PRO A 522 -14.45 5.81 -10.47
N LEU A 523 -14.51 7.01 -11.06
CA LEU A 523 -13.41 7.99 -11.10
C LEU A 523 -12.07 7.38 -11.56
N ILE A 524 -12.13 6.35 -12.42
CA ILE A 524 -10.95 5.77 -13.06
C ILE A 524 -10.79 6.48 -14.40
N PRO A 525 -9.74 7.31 -14.63
CA PRO A 525 -9.62 8.09 -15.86
C PRO A 525 -9.61 7.25 -17.15
N LYS A 526 -9.17 5.98 -17.05
CA LYS A 526 -9.17 5.05 -18.17
C LYS A 526 -10.56 4.50 -18.52
N ASN A 527 -11.52 4.52 -17.60
CA ASN A 527 -12.87 4.06 -17.86
C ASN A 527 -13.54 4.88 -18.96
N ALA A 528 -13.16 6.16 -19.09
CA ALA A 528 -13.62 7.03 -20.17
C ALA A 528 -13.29 6.42 -21.55
N ILE A 529 -12.17 5.70 -21.67
CA ILE A 529 -11.74 5.01 -22.90
C ILE A 529 -12.41 3.64 -23.00
N TRP A 530 -12.44 2.87 -21.90
CA TRP A 530 -13.01 1.51 -21.91
C TRP A 530 -14.51 1.49 -22.22
N SER A 531 -15.24 2.51 -21.78
CA SER A 531 -16.68 2.67 -21.96
C SER A 531 -17.07 3.37 -23.27
N GLN A 532 -16.11 3.97 -23.99
CA GLN A 532 -16.34 4.70 -25.24
C GLN A 532 -16.72 3.77 -26.41
N GLN A 533 -17.39 4.35 -27.41
CA GLN A 533 -17.62 3.71 -28.71
C GLN A 533 -16.37 3.85 -29.61
N GLY A 534 -16.16 2.89 -30.50
CA GLY A 534 -14.98 2.74 -31.37
C GLY A 534 -14.18 4.02 -31.65
N LEU A 535 -12.93 4.04 -31.17
CA LEU A 535 -11.95 5.15 -31.25
C LEU A 535 -11.70 5.70 -32.67
N GLU A 536 -12.14 5.00 -33.72
CA GLU A 536 -11.86 5.34 -35.12
C GLU A 536 -12.74 6.48 -35.67
N GLU A 537 -13.90 6.78 -35.08
CA GLU A 537 -14.83 7.74 -35.69
C GLU A 537 -14.73 9.19 -35.14
N HIS A 538 -14.18 9.42 -33.94
CA HIS A 538 -14.17 10.76 -33.30
C HIS A 538 -12.82 11.16 -32.66
N PRO A 539 -11.82 11.63 -33.45
CA PRO A 539 -10.60 12.24 -32.90
C PRO A 539 -10.94 13.59 -32.25
N GLY A 540 -11.17 13.61 -30.94
CA GLY A 540 -11.45 14.84 -30.17
C GLY A 540 -12.40 14.69 -28.97
N VAL A 541 -12.50 13.50 -28.38
CA VAL A 541 -13.21 13.32 -27.11
C VAL A 541 -12.35 13.89 -25.98
N ASN A 542 -12.81 14.97 -25.35
CA ASN A 542 -12.18 15.53 -24.17
C ASN A 542 -12.51 14.59 -23.00
N VAL A 543 -11.49 13.92 -22.45
CA VAL A 543 -11.65 13.15 -21.20
C VAL A 543 -11.60 14.13 -20.04
N ARG A 544 -12.67 14.17 -19.24
CA ARG A 544 -12.75 14.96 -18.01
C ARG A 544 -12.45 14.11 -16.79
N VAL A 545 -11.94 14.75 -15.76
CA VAL A 545 -11.72 14.17 -14.44
C VAL A 545 -12.65 14.90 -13.49
N PHE A 546 -13.39 14.14 -12.68
CA PHE A 546 -14.37 14.67 -11.74
C PHE A 546 -13.90 14.49 -10.30
N ALA A 547 -14.32 15.41 -9.42
CA ALA A 547 -13.91 15.38 -8.02
C ALA A 547 -14.69 14.35 -7.18
N SER A 548 -15.94 14.03 -7.58
CA SER A 548 -16.76 13.00 -6.93
C SER A 548 -17.78 12.37 -7.89
N SER A 549 -18.39 11.26 -7.47
CA SER A 549 -19.48 10.58 -8.18
C SER A 549 -20.70 11.48 -8.44
N GLU A 550 -21.11 12.27 -7.46
CA GLU A 550 -22.26 13.18 -7.54
C GLU A 550 -22.02 14.27 -8.59
N ILE A 551 -20.77 14.72 -8.70
CA ILE A 551 -20.33 15.75 -9.64
C ILE A 551 -20.28 15.21 -11.07
N GLU A 552 -19.84 13.97 -11.26
CA GLU A 552 -19.91 13.28 -12.56
C GLU A 552 -21.37 13.01 -12.98
N GLY A 553 -22.22 12.64 -12.03
CA GLY A 553 -23.67 12.53 -12.22
C GLY A 553 -24.29 13.85 -12.66
N LEU A 554 -23.92 14.98 -12.03
CA LEU A 554 -24.40 16.32 -12.38
C LEU A 554 -23.95 16.75 -13.79
N TYR A 555 -22.70 16.49 -14.14
CA TYR A 555 -22.18 16.71 -15.49
C TYR A 555 -23.00 15.94 -16.52
N THR A 556 -23.26 14.66 -16.23
CA THR A 556 -24.03 13.77 -17.10
C THR A 556 -25.50 14.22 -17.23
N ALA A 557 -26.13 14.64 -16.13
CA ALA A 557 -27.47 15.21 -16.11
C ALA A 557 -27.57 16.50 -16.96
N THR A 558 -26.57 17.37 -16.87
CA THR A 558 -26.46 18.60 -17.66
C THR A 558 -26.36 18.28 -19.15
N ARG A 559 -25.49 17.34 -19.53
CA ARG A 559 -25.31 16.87 -20.91
C ARG A 559 -26.54 16.16 -21.47
N PHE A 560 -27.29 15.46 -20.61
CA PHE A 560 -28.54 14.79 -20.97
C PHE A 560 -29.68 15.78 -21.26
N LEU A 561 -29.86 16.80 -20.42
CA LEU A 561 -30.90 17.81 -20.62
C LEU A 561 -30.58 18.78 -21.75
N LEU A 562 -29.31 19.10 -21.94
CA LEU A 562 -28.83 20.12 -22.88
C LEU A 562 -27.86 19.47 -23.89
N PRO A 563 -28.34 18.56 -24.75
CA PRO A 563 -27.48 17.92 -25.74
C PRO A 563 -26.94 18.99 -26.70
N GLY A 564 -25.63 19.01 -26.89
CA GLY A 564 -24.98 19.84 -27.92
C GLY A 564 -25.14 19.24 -29.32
N SER A 565 -24.35 19.72 -30.28
CA SER A 565 -24.26 19.13 -31.63
C SER A 565 -23.71 17.69 -31.66
N ARG A 566 -23.18 17.19 -30.53
CA ARG A 566 -22.70 15.81 -30.32
C ARG A 566 -23.78 14.99 -29.61
N ALA A 567 -24.14 13.85 -30.18
CA ALA A 567 -25.20 12.96 -29.70
C ALA A 567 -24.97 12.44 -28.27
N LEU A 568 -26.05 12.03 -27.59
CA LEU A 568 -26.07 11.33 -26.28
C LEU A 568 -25.18 10.08 -26.25
N ASP A 569 -24.81 9.55 -27.41
CA ASP A 569 -23.85 8.46 -27.59
C ASP A 569 -22.42 8.77 -27.08
N THR A 570 -22.13 10.04 -26.76
CA THR A 570 -20.82 10.53 -26.31
C THR A 570 -20.69 10.76 -24.80
N LEU A 571 -21.66 10.32 -23.99
CA LEU A 571 -21.54 10.43 -22.53
C LEU A 571 -20.36 9.60 -22.03
N GLN A 572 -19.45 10.27 -21.32
CA GLN A 572 -18.31 9.65 -20.65
C GLN A 572 -18.81 8.65 -19.60
N ASP A 573 -18.09 7.52 -19.45
CA ASP A 573 -18.29 6.55 -18.35
C ASP A 573 -19.69 5.92 -18.27
N TYR A 574 -20.54 6.13 -19.28
CA TYR A 574 -21.95 5.71 -19.27
C TYR A 574 -22.19 4.23 -19.61
N ARG A 575 -21.14 3.40 -19.71
CA ARG A 575 -21.24 2.00 -20.17
C ARG A 575 -20.32 1.09 -19.39
N SER A 576 -20.71 -0.17 -19.26
CA SER A 576 -19.83 -1.20 -18.69
C SER A 576 -18.58 -1.39 -19.58
N PRO A 577 -17.37 -1.41 -18.98
CA PRO A 577 -16.15 -1.74 -19.71
C PRO A 577 -16.03 -3.25 -20.01
N ILE A 578 -16.89 -4.09 -19.41
CA ILE A 578 -16.86 -5.54 -19.59
C ILE A 578 -17.81 -5.93 -20.71
N GLN A 579 -17.26 -6.46 -21.81
CA GLN A 579 -18.05 -6.94 -22.93
C GLN A 579 -18.71 -8.28 -22.56
N ALA A 580 -20.04 -8.34 -22.60
CA ALA A 580 -20.77 -9.60 -22.45
C ALA A 580 -20.49 -10.53 -23.64
N LYS A 581 -20.20 -11.81 -23.38
CA LYS A 581 -20.07 -12.82 -24.43
C LYS A 581 -21.44 -13.22 -24.99
N GLU A 582 -21.49 -13.61 -26.26
CA GLU A 582 -22.74 -14.08 -26.90
C GLU A 582 -23.41 -15.17 -26.05
N GLY A 583 -24.69 -14.96 -25.71
CA GLY A 583 -25.48 -15.88 -24.88
C GLY A 583 -25.46 -15.60 -23.37
N GLN A 584 -24.62 -14.69 -22.88
CA GLN A 584 -24.73 -14.10 -21.54
C GLN A 584 -25.48 -12.76 -21.68
N GLY A 585 -26.40 -12.45 -20.76
CA GLY A 585 -27.19 -11.21 -20.81
C GLY A 585 -26.29 -9.99 -20.98
N ALA A 586 -26.55 -9.17 -22.00
CA ALA A 586 -25.78 -7.95 -22.23
C ALA A 586 -25.98 -6.98 -21.05
N TRP A 587 -24.90 -6.34 -20.61
CA TRP A 587 -25.02 -5.21 -19.69
C TRP A 587 -25.93 -4.16 -20.34
N PRO A 588 -26.90 -3.60 -19.61
CA PRO A 588 -27.71 -2.50 -20.13
C PRO A 588 -26.81 -1.31 -20.49
N HIS A 589 -27.25 -0.48 -21.43
CA HIS A 589 -26.53 0.73 -21.87
C HIS A 589 -26.61 1.86 -20.84
N ARG A 590 -26.02 1.61 -19.67
CA ARG A 590 -25.86 2.51 -18.52
C ARG A 590 -24.61 2.12 -17.69
N PRO A 591 -24.14 2.99 -16.79
CA PRO A 591 -23.08 2.65 -15.84
C PRO A 591 -23.43 1.42 -14.97
N PRO A 592 -22.51 0.45 -14.80
CA PRO A 592 -22.66 -0.61 -13.80
C PRO A 592 -22.32 -0.09 -12.39
N LEU A 593 -22.72 -0.81 -11.35
CA LEU A 593 -22.27 -0.49 -9.99
C LEU A 593 -20.89 -1.10 -9.72
N TRP A 594 -19.92 -0.27 -9.36
CA TRP A 594 -18.54 -0.70 -9.14
C TRP A 594 -18.25 -0.93 -7.67
N LEU A 595 -17.45 -1.96 -7.38
CA LEU A 595 -16.72 -2.12 -6.13
C LEU A 595 -15.25 -1.79 -6.37
N LEU A 596 -14.74 -0.81 -5.63
CA LEU A 596 -13.40 -0.25 -5.80
C LEU A 596 -12.63 -0.37 -4.49
N ALA A 597 -11.33 -0.66 -4.55
CA ALA A 597 -10.43 -0.50 -3.41
C ALA A 597 -9.72 0.85 -3.48
N ILE A 598 -9.55 1.48 -2.33
CA ILE A 598 -8.87 2.76 -2.20
C ILE A 598 -7.41 2.49 -1.83
N GLY A 599 -6.45 2.93 -2.65
CA GLY A 599 -5.04 2.68 -2.34
C GLY A 599 -4.05 3.43 -3.22
N HIS A 600 -2.98 3.93 -2.61
CA HIS A 600 -1.85 4.60 -3.30
C HIS A 600 -2.27 5.75 -4.22
N GLY A 601 -3.30 6.51 -3.84
CA GLY A 601 -3.77 7.68 -4.57
C GLY A 601 -4.61 7.38 -5.81
N ALA A 602 -5.18 6.17 -5.92
CA ALA A 602 -6.11 5.80 -6.99
C ALA A 602 -7.22 4.85 -6.51
N TYR A 603 -8.32 4.82 -7.25
CA TYR A 603 -9.34 3.78 -7.16
C TYR A 603 -8.94 2.57 -8.01
N TRP A 604 -8.98 1.38 -7.40
CA TRP A 604 -8.63 0.13 -8.07
C TRP A 604 -9.88 -0.74 -8.25
N PRO A 605 -10.24 -1.11 -9.50
CA PRO A 605 -11.45 -1.88 -9.73
C PRO A 605 -11.31 -3.30 -9.19
N PHE A 606 -12.31 -3.73 -8.41
CA PHE A 606 -12.38 -5.08 -7.87
C PHE A 606 -13.43 -5.92 -8.58
N ALA A 607 -14.67 -5.42 -8.66
CA ALA A 607 -15.79 -6.13 -9.26
C ALA A 607 -16.86 -5.15 -9.77
N LEU A 608 -17.63 -5.59 -10.77
CA LEU A 608 -18.93 -5.02 -11.07
C LEU A 608 -20.00 -5.81 -10.31
N LEU A 609 -20.92 -5.11 -9.66
CA LEU A 609 -22.03 -5.70 -8.93
C LEU A 609 -23.20 -5.91 -9.91
N PRO A 610 -23.56 -7.16 -10.25
CA PRO A 610 -24.53 -7.46 -11.31
C PRO A 610 -25.95 -7.05 -10.95
N GLU A 611 -26.64 -6.51 -11.94
CA GLU A 611 -28.07 -6.28 -11.90
C GLU A 611 -28.80 -7.63 -12.04
N GLY A 612 -29.74 -7.94 -11.13
CA GLY A 612 -30.65 -9.08 -11.33
C GLY A 612 -30.22 -10.46 -10.84
N ALA A 613 -29.16 -10.62 -10.03
CA ALA A 613 -28.75 -11.96 -9.56
C ALA A 613 -29.71 -12.62 -8.54
N GLY A 614 -30.76 -11.93 -8.08
CA GLY A 614 -31.74 -12.43 -7.13
C GLY A 614 -33.14 -12.63 -7.73
N PRO A 615 -33.96 -13.57 -7.22
CA PRO A 615 -35.32 -13.83 -7.72
C PRO A 615 -36.28 -12.64 -7.56
N ALA A 616 -36.05 -11.75 -6.58
CA ALA A 616 -36.81 -10.52 -6.42
C ALA A 616 -36.45 -9.47 -7.49
N ASP A 617 -35.17 -9.31 -7.79
CA ASP A 617 -34.67 -8.39 -8.82
C ASP A 617 -35.10 -8.82 -10.23
N ALA A 618 -35.07 -10.13 -10.51
CA ALA A 618 -35.58 -10.69 -11.76
C ALA A 618 -37.10 -10.49 -11.90
N ALA A 619 -37.85 -10.54 -10.78
CA ALA A 619 -39.28 -10.24 -10.77
C ALA A 619 -39.58 -8.75 -10.96
N GLU A 620 -38.70 -7.84 -10.51
CA GLU A 620 -38.80 -6.41 -10.79
C GLU A 620 -38.40 -6.07 -12.24
N ALA A 621 -37.31 -6.64 -12.74
CA ALA A 621 -36.87 -6.49 -14.14
C ALA A 621 -37.91 -7.02 -15.13
N ALA A 622 -38.57 -8.15 -14.82
CA ALA A 622 -39.68 -8.70 -15.61
C ALA A 622 -40.92 -7.78 -15.65
N LYS A 623 -41.04 -6.84 -14.70
CA LYS A 623 -42.07 -5.78 -14.68
C LYS A 623 -41.60 -4.51 -15.41
N GLY A 624 -40.49 -4.54 -16.14
CA GLY A 624 -39.92 -3.38 -16.85
C GLY A 624 -39.33 -2.33 -15.93
N ARG A 625 -38.95 -2.70 -14.69
CA ARG A 625 -38.40 -1.79 -13.68
C ARG A 625 -36.89 -1.86 -13.71
N SER A 626 -36.27 -0.68 -13.69
CA SER A 626 -34.84 -0.54 -13.54
C SER A 626 -34.52 -0.17 -12.08
N PRO A 627 -33.63 -0.90 -11.39
CA PRO A 627 -33.12 -0.52 -10.07
C PRO A 627 -32.19 0.69 -10.09
N PHE A 628 -31.74 1.11 -11.28
CA PHE A 628 -31.03 2.37 -11.47
C PHE A 628 -32.01 3.46 -11.93
N ASN A 629 -31.84 4.68 -11.41
CA ASN A 629 -32.47 5.86 -11.98
C ASN A 629 -31.90 6.25 -13.37
N LEU A 630 -30.77 5.66 -13.73
CA LEU A 630 -30.02 5.93 -14.96
C LEU A 630 -30.80 5.48 -16.20
N PRO A 631 -31.14 6.40 -17.13
CA PRO A 631 -31.84 6.06 -18.36
C PRO A 631 -31.01 5.12 -19.23
N ILE A 632 -31.64 4.09 -19.78
CA ILE A 632 -30.99 3.20 -20.76
C ILE A 632 -30.93 3.95 -22.09
N LEU A 633 -29.72 4.24 -22.57
CA LEU A 633 -29.55 4.89 -23.87
C LEU A 633 -29.64 3.85 -24.99
N SER A 634 -30.43 4.13 -26.03
CA SER A 634 -30.54 3.27 -27.21
C SER A 634 -29.26 3.37 -28.05
N GLY A 635 -28.47 2.28 -28.16
CA GLY A 635 -27.29 2.26 -29.02
C GLY A 635 -26.95 0.84 -29.50
N VAL A 636 -26.55 0.71 -30.78
CA VAL A 636 -26.22 -0.58 -31.43
C VAL A 636 -24.72 -0.94 -31.30
N ALA A 637 -23.87 0.03 -30.94
CA ALA A 637 -22.42 -0.12 -30.96
C ALA A 637 -21.83 -0.63 -29.62
N LYS A 638 -20.93 -1.61 -29.71
CA LYS A 638 -20.20 -2.19 -28.57
C LYS A 638 -19.14 -1.22 -28.04
N PRO A 639 -18.92 -1.14 -26.71
CA PRO A 639 -17.83 -0.36 -26.14
C PRO A 639 -16.46 -0.94 -26.56
N VAL A 640 -15.41 -0.11 -26.55
CA VAL A 640 -14.01 -0.55 -26.78
C VAL A 640 -13.66 -1.72 -25.86
N GLY A 641 -14.11 -1.64 -24.60
CA GLY A 641 -13.91 -2.66 -23.59
C GLY A 641 -12.56 -2.56 -22.89
N LEU A 642 -12.49 -3.10 -21.68
CA LEU A 642 -11.24 -3.32 -20.98
C LEU A 642 -10.53 -4.51 -21.64
N ASP A 643 -9.46 -4.22 -22.39
CA ASP A 643 -8.52 -5.23 -22.86
C ASP A 643 -7.21 -5.11 -22.06
N PRO A 644 -6.98 -5.99 -21.06
CA PRO A 644 -5.74 -5.98 -20.29
C PRO A 644 -4.50 -6.20 -21.17
N ASP A 645 -4.63 -6.90 -22.31
CA ASP A 645 -3.52 -7.24 -23.21
C ASP A 645 -3.11 -6.06 -24.11
N ALA A 646 -4.02 -5.09 -24.33
CA ALA A 646 -3.73 -3.88 -25.09
C ALA A 646 -2.99 -2.80 -24.28
N GLU A 647 -3.00 -2.90 -22.94
CA GLU A 647 -2.43 -1.86 -22.09
C GLU A 647 -0.89 -1.97 -21.95
N PRO A 648 -0.13 -0.89 -22.15
CA PRO A 648 1.30 -0.92 -21.91
C PRO A 648 1.62 -1.05 -20.42
N LEU A 649 2.55 -1.94 -20.07
CA LEU A 649 3.08 -2.09 -18.71
C LEU A 649 3.63 -0.77 -18.17
N PRO A 650 3.35 -0.39 -16.91
CA PRO A 650 3.94 0.79 -16.28
C PRO A 650 5.47 0.74 -16.24
N THR A 651 6.14 1.88 -16.40
CA THR A 651 7.63 1.97 -16.42
C THR A 651 8.27 1.35 -15.18
N THR A 652 7.63 1.45 -14.02
CA THR A 652 8.08 0.80 -12.78
C THR A 652 8.06 -0.72 -12.86
N THR A 653 6.99 -1.31 -13.42
CA THR A 653 6.88 -2.76 -13.61
C THR A 653 7.88 -3.23 -14.66
N GLN A 654 8.05 -2.48 -15.75
CA GLN A 654 9.07 -2.76 -16.76
C GLN A 654 10.49 -2.77 -16.17
N PHE A 655 10.82 -1.81 -15.31
CA PHE A 655 12.12 -1.76 -14.63
C PHE A 655 12.33 -2.96 -13.70
N MET A 656 11.31 -3.38 -12.95
CA MET A 656 11.40 -4.58 -12.10
C MET A 656 11.64 -5.84 -12.92
N ILE A 657 10.90 -6.03 -14.01
CA ILE A 657 11.11 -7.14 -14.95
C ILE A 657 12.53 -7.10 -15.50
N PHE A 658 13.03 -5.93 -15.89
CA PHE A 658 14.41 -5.79 -16.37
C PHE A 658 15.45 -6.25 -15.33
N VAL A 659 15.30 -5.82 -14.07
CA VAL A 659 16.17 -6.23 -12.98
C VAL A 659 16.08 -7.75 -12.75
N LEU A 660 14.87 -8.31 -12.74
CA LEU A 660 14.66 -9.76 -12.60
C LEU A 660 15.32 -10.54 -13.72
N CYS A 661 15.14 -10.14 -14.98
CA CYS A 661 15.80 -10.78 -16.12
C CYS A 661 17.32 -10.73 -16.02
N MET A 662 17.89 -9.61 -15.56
CA MET A 662 19.35 -9.51 -15.31
C MET A 662 19.81 -10.48 -14.22
N LEU A 663 19.02 -10.66 -13.15
CA LEU A 663 19.30 -11.64 -12.11
C LEU A 663 19.18 -13.09 -12.62
N CYS A 664 18.18 -13.38 -13.46
CA CYS A 664 18.00 -14.68 -14.11
C CYS A 664 19.19 -15.01 -15.04
N LEU A 665 19.62 -14.05 -15.87
CA LEU A 665 20.80 -14.20 -16.72
C LEU A 665 22.08 -14.38 -15.91
N LEU A 666 22.23 -13.66 -14.79
CA LEU A 666 23.35 -13.84 -13.87
C LEU A 666 23.35 -15.24 -13.24
N HIS A 667 22.17 -15.75 -12.83
CA HIS A 667 22.02 -17.11 -12.29
C HIS A 667 22.37 -18.17 -13.35
N ALA A 668 21.80 -18.07 -14.54
CA ALA A 668 22.07 -18.98 -15.65
C ALA A 668 23.56 -18.97 -16.01
N GLY A 669 24.17 -17.79 -16.14
CA GLY A 669 25.60 -17.63 -16.40
C GLY A 669 26.49 -18.23 -15.31
N LYS A 670 26.07 -18.20 -14.04
CA LYS A 670 26.75 -18.92 -12.94
C LYS A 670 26.60 -20.45 -13.05
N CYS A 671 25.47 -20.96 -13.54
CA CYS A 671 25.24 -22.39 -13.78
C CYS A 671 26.12 -22.93 -14.93
N PHE A 672 26.30 -22.14 -16.00
CA PHE A 672 27.17 -22.45 -17.14
C PHE A 672 28.66 -22.18 -16.93
N ASP A 673 29.01 -21.51 -15.83
CA ASP A 673 30.39 -21.19 -15.49
C ASP A 673 31.11 -20.26 -16.50
N VAL A 674 30.38 -19.25 -17.00
CA VAL A 674 30.85 -18.30 -18.01
C VAL A 674 32.04 -17.47 -17.50
N GLY A 675 33.12 -17.44 -18.28
CA GLY A 675 34.40 -16.83 -17.90
C GLY A 675 34.34 -15.35 -17.52
N VAL A 676 33.57 -14.54 -18.27
CA VAL A 676 33.46 -13.09 -18.08
C VAL A 676 32.80 -12.75 -16.74
N LEU A 677 31.78 -13.52 -16.33
CA LEU A 677 31.04 -13.32 -15.09
C LEU A 677 31.89 -13.59 -13.84
N ARG A 678 33.04 -14.27 -13.97
CA ARG A 678 33.94 -14.56 -12.83
C ARG A 678 34.49 -13.31 -12.15
N ARG A 679 34.53 -12.16 -12.85
CA ARG A 679 34.98 -10.87 -12.29
C ARG A 679 33.88 -10.15 -11.52
N VAL A 680 32.62 -10.41 -11.87
CA VAL A 680 31.45 -9.68 -11.37
C VAL A 680 30.76 -10.43 -10.24
N ALA A 681 30.71 -11.77 -10.30
CA ALA A 681 30.08 -12.58 -9.28
C ALA A 681 30.81 -13.91 -9.01
N PRO A 682 30.84 -14.38 -7.75
CA PRO A 682 31.46 -15.66 -7.41
C PRO A 682 30.68 -16.84 -8.01
N ARG A 683 31.41 -17.87 -8.42
CA ARG A 683 30.86 -19.13 -8.95
C ARG A 683 30.16 -19.94 -7.87
N TYR A 684 29.14 -20.70 -8.27
CA TYR A 684 28.66 -21.82 -7.45
C TYR A 684 29.79 -22.85 -7.29
N ARG A 685 30.25 -23.08 -6.06
CA ARG A 685 31.35 -24.02 -5.78
C ARG A 685 30.82 -25.46 -5.80
N ILE A 686 30.96 -26.15 -6.93
CA ILE A 686 30.42 -27.52 -7.17
C ILE A 686 31.55 -28.57 -7.29
N SER A 687 32.80 -28.18 -7.03
CA SER A 687 33.97 -29.03 -7.28
C SER A 687 34.01 -30.30 -6.42
N GLU A 688 33.44 -30.26 -5.21
CA GLU A 688 33.49 -31.40 -4.29
C GLU A 688 32.42 -32.47 -4.63
N PRO A 689 32.80 -33.74 -4.86
CA PRO A 689 31.87 -34.79 -5.30
C PRO A 689 30.71 -35.05 -4.32
N ALA A 690 30.96 -34.98 -3.00
CA ALA A 690 29.98 -35.31 -1.96
C ALA A 690 28.79 -34.32 -1.89
N VAL A 691 29.02 -33.06 -2.29
CA VAL A 691 28.01 -31.99 -2.27
C VAL A 691 27.55 -31.58 -3.66
N ARG A 692 28.04 -32.26 -4.71
CA ARG A 692 27.68 -31.95 -6.10
C ARG A 692 26.19 -32.10 -6.35
N ALA A 693 25.64 -33.27 -6.05
CA ALA A 693 24.23 -33.57 -6.27
C ALA A 693 23.26 -32.62 -5.53
N PRO A 694 23.37 -32.39 -4.21
CA PRO A 694 22.44 -31.49 -3.52
C PRO A 694 22.56 -30.03 -4.00
N LYS A 695 23.76 -29.56 -4.39
CA LYS A 695 23.93 -28.22 -4.96
C LYS A 695 23.27 -28.10 -6.34
N ARG A 696 23.31 -29.14 -7.18
CA ARG A 696 22.57 -29.16 -8.45
C ARG A 696 21.06 -29.16 -8.23
N TRP A 697 20.55 -29.91 -7.25
CA TRP A 697 19.14 -29.85 -6.87
C TRP A 697 18.71 -28.46 -6.40
N LEU A 698 19.54 -27.78 -5.61
CA LEU A 698 19.27 -26.39 -5.20
C LEU A 698 19.33 -25.40 -6.37
N GLN A 699 20.22 -25.61 -7.34
CA GLN A 699 20.25 -24.81 -8.57
C GLN A 699 18.97 -25.01 -9.39
N ILE A 700 18.53 -26.25 -9.54
CA ILE A 700 17.25 -26.57 -10.20
C ILE A 700 16.09 -25.87 -9.47
N ALA A 701 16.02 -26.00 -8.14
CA ALA A 701 14.98 -25.34 -7.35
C ALA A 701 15.01 -23.80 -7.51
N LEU A 702 16.20 -23.20 -7.52
CA LEU A 702 16.37 -21.76 -7.70
C LEU A 702 16.01 -21.31 -9.14
N SER A 703 16.29 -22.13 -10.15
CA SER A 703 15.86 -21.85 -11.53
C SER A 703 14.34 -21.90 -11.68
N VAL A 704 13.68 -22.89 -11.04
CA VAL A 704 12.21 -23.01 -11.03
C VAL A 704 11.55 -21.86 -10.27
N ASP A 705 12.08 -21.48 -9.10
CA ASP A 705 11.60 -20.33 -8.32
C ASP A 705 11.74 -19.02 -9.09
N ALA A 706 12.89 -18.80 -9.74
CA ALA A 706 13.12 -17.62 -10.58
C ALA A 706 12.19 -17.56 -11.81
N ALA A 707 11.91 -18.70 -12.43
CA ALA A 707 10.96 -18.79 -13.56
C ALA A 707 9.55 -18.46 -13.09
N LEU A 708 9.13 -18.99 -11.93
CA LEU A 708 7.82 -18.68 -11.36
C LEU A 708 7.68 -17.19 -11.02
N ILE A 709 8.71 -16.55 -10.45
CA ILE A 709 8.72 -15.11 -10.17
C ILE A 709 8.57 -14.29 -11.46
N LEU A 710 9.31 -14.65 -12.50
CA LEU A 710 9.28 -13.94 -13.78
C LEU A 710 7.93 -14.11 -14.49
N ALA A 711 7.39 -15.34 -14.50
CA ALA A 711 6.07 -15.66 -15.00
C ALA A 711 4.94 -14.91 -14.27
N LEU A 712 5.06 -14.68 -12.95
CA LEU A 712 4.08 -13.91 -12.17
C LEU A 712 4.17 -12.39 -12.41
N MET A 713 5.31 -11.86 -12.84
CA MET A 713 5.49 -10.42 -13.07
C MET A 713 5.02 -9.96 -14.45
N ALA A 714 4.87 -10.87 -15.41
CA ALA A 714 4.41 -10.58 -16.76
C ALA A 714 3.29 -11.54 -17.16
N HIS A 715 2.11 -11.01 -17.50
CA HIS A 715 1.06 -11.80 -18.13
C HIS A 715 1.49 -12.18 -19.56
N PRO A 716 1.18 -13.39 -20.06
CA PRO A 716 1.45 -13.75 -21.45
C PRO A 716 0.47 -13.04 -22.40
N VAL A 717 0.98 -12.05 -23.14
CA VAL A 717 0.20 -11.23 -24.08
C VAL A 717 0.33 -11.74 -25.53
N ALA A 718 -0.69 -11.52 -26.36
CA ALA A 718 -0.67 -11.87 -27.79
C ALA A 718 0.38 -11.08 -28.61
N HIS A 719 0.63 -9.82 -28.24
CA HIS A 719 1.62 -8.95 -28.89
C HIS A 719 2.86 -8.75 -28.01
N LEU A 720 4.00 -9.28 -28.47
CA LEU A 720 5.27 -9.18 -27.75
C LEU A 720 5.89 -7.80 -27.95
N ASN A 721 6.03 -7.05 -26.85
CA ASN A 721 6.88 -5.86 -26.80
C ASN A 721 8.30 -6.22 -26.30
N PHE A 722 9.21 -5.23 -26.27
CA PHE A 722 10.60 -5.42 -25.81
C PHE A 722 10.70 -6.10 -24.43
N VAL A 723 9.79 -5.77 -23.50
CA VAL A 723 9.78 -6.34 -22.15
C VAL A 723 9.41 -7.82 -22.18
N HIS A 724 8.41 -8.20 -22.99
CA HIS A 724 8.06 -9.61 -23.17
C HIS A 724 9.20 -10.42 -23.82
N TYR A 725 9.92 -9.84 -24.79
CA TYR A 725 11.12 -10.49 -25.35
C TYR A 725 12.21 -10.68 -24.28
N LEU A 726 12.37 -9.71 -23.37
CA LEU A 726 13.30 -9.84 -22.27
C LEU A 726 12.88 -10.93 -21.28
N CYS A 727 11.58 -11.07 -20.97
CA CYS A 727 11.07 -12.18 -20.18
C CYS A 727 11.34 -13.52 -20.85
N LEU A 728 11.01 -13.67 -22.14
CA LEU A 728 11.27 -14.89 -22.91
C LEU A 728 12.75 -15.27 -22.92
N LEU A 729 13.64 -14.28 -23.03
CA LEU A 729 15.09 -14.48 -22.93
C LEU A 729 15.49 -14.97 -21.52
N GLY A 730 14.91 -14.38 -20.48
CA GLY A 730 15.07 -14.81 -19.09
C GLY A 730 14.64 -16.26 -18.88
N GLU A 731 13.42 -16.62 -19.29
CA GLU A 731 12.86 -17.97 -19.16
C GLU A 731 13.67 -19.00 -19.96
N ALA A 732 14.09 -18.67 -21.19
CA ALA A 732 14.94 -19.54 -21.99
C ALA A 732 16.30 -19.80 -21.30
N ALA A 733 16.89 -18.77 -20.69
CA ALA A 733 18.14 -18.90 -19.95
C ALA A 733 17.98 -19.77 -18.69
N LEU A 734 16.86 -19.65 -17.96
CA LEU A 734 16.54 -20.47 -16.80
C LEU A 734 16.28 -21.92 -17.18
N CYS A 735 15.50 -22.18 -18.23
CA CYS A 735 15.29 -23.53 -18.77
C CYS A 735 16.62 -24.19 -19.18
N ALA A 736 17.50 -23.44 -19.86
CA ALA A 736 18.81 -23.94 -20.25
C ALA A 736 19.69 -24.23 -19.01
N ALA A 737 19.64 -23.38 -17.96
CA ALA A 737 20.35 -23.61 -16.71
C ALA A 737 19.83 -24.83 -15.93
N LEU A 738 18.51 -25.06 -15.95
CA LEU A 738 17.85 -26.22 -15.37
C LEU A 738 18.30 -27.51 -16.09
N VAL A 739 18.23 -27.53 -17.42
CA VAL A 739 18.67 -28.67 -18.25
C VAL A 739 20.14 -28.99 -18.00
N TRP A 740 20.98 -27.96 -17.96
CA TRP A 740 22.41 -28.12 -17.69
C TRP A 740 22.67 -28.70 -16.30
N SER A 741 21.96 -28.20 -15.28
CA SER A 741 22.10 -28.69 -13.91
C SER A 741 21.59 -30.12 -13.75
N ALA A 742 20.50 -30.48 -14.44
CA ALA A 742 19.95 -31.84 -14.47
C ALA A 742 20.85 -32.82 -15.24
N PHE A 743 21.47 -32.39 -16.34
CA PHE A 743 22.40 -33.22 -17.09
C PHE A 743 23.65 -33.57 -16.27
N ASP A 744 24.19 -32.61 -15.51
CA ASP A 744 25.35 -32.83 -14.64
C ASP A 744 25.07 -33.79 -13.46
N LEU A 745 23.79 -34.07 -13.16
CA LEU A 745 23.38 -35.12 -12.21
C LEU A 745 23.46 -36.53 -12.82
N LEU A 746 23.49 -36.67 -14.15
CA LEU A 746 23.52 -37.97 -14.79
C LEU A 746 24.89 -38.66 -14.57
N PRO A 747 24.91 -39.99 -14.36
CA PRO A 747 26.15 -40.74 -14.26
C PRO A 747 27.08 -40.54 -15.47
N ALA A 748 28.39 -40.52 -15.24
CA ALA A 748 29.41 -40.27 -16.27
C ALA A 748 29.29 -41.21 -17.50
N ARG A 749 28.74 -42.42 -17.34
CA ARG A 749 28.46 -43.37 -18.43
C ARG A 749 27.46 -42.84 -19.49
N PHE A 750 26.63 -41.86 -19.12
CA PHE A 750 25.69 -41.21 -20.04
C PHE A 750 26.27 -39.95 -20.70
N HIS A 751 27.51 -39.57 -20.38
CA HIS A 751 28.18 -38.47 -21.05
C HIS A 751 28.68 -38.94 -22.43
N VAL A 752 27.94 -38.59 -23.48
CA VAL A 752 28.27 -38.90 -24.87
C VAL A 752 29.34 -37.90 -25.39
N LYS A 753 29.90 -38.15 -26.59
CA LYS A 753 30.76 -37.18 -27.29
C LYS A 753 30.13 -35.77 -27.26
N PRO A 754 30.92 -34.72 -26.95
CA PRO A 754 30.42 -33.38 -26.58
C PRO A 754 29.44 -32.81 -27.61
N ARG A 755 29.72 -32.96 -28.91
CA ARG A 755 28.84 -32.45 -29.99
C ARG A 755 27.45 -33.07 -30.01
N ARG A 756 27.31 -34.37 -29.71
CA ARG A 756 26.00 -35.05 -29.63
C ARG A 756 25.28 -34.69 -28.33
N THR A 757 26.01 -34.57 -27.23
CA THR A 757 25.48 -34.18 -25.92
C THR A 757 24.86 -32.79 -25.96
N HIS A 758 25.56 -31.79 -26.53
CA HIS A 758 25.01 -30.44 -26.67
C HIS A 758 23.75 -30.39 -27.56
N ALA A 759 23.68 -31.22 -28.61
CA ALA A 759 22.49 -31.32 -29.45
C ALA A 759 21.30 -31.91 -28.69
N ILE A 760 21.49 -32.98 -27.91
CA ILE A 760 20.43 -33.58 -27.08
C ILE A 760 19.96 -32.60 -26.00
N LEU A 761 20.88 -31.91 -25.33
CA LEU A 761 20.55 -30.92 -24.31
C LEU A 761 19.79 -29.73 -24.89
N ALA A 762 20.16 -29.28 -26.10
CA ALA A 762 19.42 -28.24 -26.79
C ALA A 762 17.97 -28.68 -27.09
N VAL A 763 17.77 -29.90 -27.59
CA VAL A 763 16.41 -30.44 -27.87
C VAL A 763 15.58 -30.54 -26.59
N VAL A 764 16.14 -31.12 -25.53
CA VAL A 764 15.45 -31.24 -24.22
C VAL A 764 15.16 -29.86 -23.64
N GLY A 765 16.09 -28.91 -23.78
CA GLY A 765 15.88 -27.52 -23.36
C GLY A 765 14.76 -26.82 -24.13
N CYS A 766 14.68 -27.02 -25.44
CA CYS A 766 13.56 -26.49 -26.23
C CYS A 766 12.22 -27.10 -25.80
N ILE A 767 12.16 -28.41 -25.52
CA ILE A 767 10.93 -29.06 -25.03
C ILE A 767 10.52 -28.49 -23.68
N LEU A 768 11.46 -28.37 -22.74
CA LEU A 768 11.20 -27.80 -21.42
C LEU A 768 10.78 -26.34 -21.50
N PHE A 769 11.40 -25.54 -22.37
CA PHE A 769 10.97 -24.17 -22.62
C PHE A 769 9.55 -24.09 -23.17
N CYS A 770 9.17 -24.96 -24.12
CA CYS A 770 7.78 -25.02 -24.60
C CYS A 770 6.79 -25.41 -23.49
N LEU A 771 7.15 -26.37 -22.63
CA LEU A 771 6.33 -26.76 -21.47
C LEU A 771 6.22 -25.65 -20.43
N ASP A 772 7.30 -24.90 -20.22
CA ASP A 772 7.36 -23.74 -19.33
C ASP A 772 6.46 -22.61 -19.83
N LEU A 773 6.51 -22.28 -21.13
CA LEU A 773 5.58 -21.31 -21.73
C LEU A 773 4.10 -21.73 -21.61
N LEU A 774 3.82 -23.04 -21.74
CA LEU A 774 2.48 -23.57 -21.49
C LEU A 774 2.10 -23.44 -20.02
N ALA A 775 3.01 -23.76 -19.09
CA ALA A 775 2.77 -23.63 -17.66
C ALA A 775 2.55 -22.17 -17.24
N TRP A 776 3.33 -21.23 -17.79
CA TRP A 776 3.17 -19.80 -17.59
C TRP A 776 1.79 -19.33 -18.06
N ARG A 777 1.33 -19.76 -19.25
CA ARG A 777 -0.03 -19.48 -19.71
C ARG A 777 -1.10 -20.08 -18.81
N GLN A 778 -0.93 -21.33 -18.38
CA GLN A 778 -1.90 -21.98 -17.49
C GLN A 778 -1.95 -21.34 -16.10
N LEU A 779 -0.83 -20.84 -15.58
CA LEU A 779 -0.76 -20.13 -14.31
C LEU A 779 -1.70 -18.92 -14.30
N TRP A 780 -1.66 -18.10 -15.36
CA TRP A 780 -2.55 -16.93 -15.50
C TRP A 780 -3.99 -17.26 -15.86
N HIS A 781 -4.28 -18.49 -16.29
CA HIS A 781 -5.64 -19.01 -16.37
C HIS A 781 -6.14 -19.58 -15.02
N PHE A 782 -5.24 -20.07 -14.17
CA PHE A 782 -5.56 -20.71 -12.89
C PHE A 782 -5.71 -19.73 -11.72
N LEU A 783 -4.86 -18.69 -11.65
CA LEU A 783 -4.87 -17.73 -10.55
C LEU A 783 -6.17 -16.92 -10.38
N PRO A 784 -6.71 -16.26 -11.42
CA PRO A 784 -7.94 -15.49 -11.28
C PRO A 784 -9.17 -16.39 -11.04
N PRO A 785 -10.27 -15.85 -10.52
CA PRO A 785 -11.52 -16.59 -10.37
C PRO A 785 -11.99 -17.21 -11.70
N SER A 786 -12.41 -18.47 -11.66
CA SER A 786 -12.83 -19.23 -12.86
C SER A 786 -14.17 -18.77 -13.44
N THR A 787 -14.87 -17.86 -12.77
CA THR A 787 -16.17 -17.36 -13.19
C THR A 787 -16.02 -16.37 -14.33
N LEU A 788 -16.41 -16.79 -15.54
CA LEU A 788 -16.75 -15.89 -16.67
C LEU A 788 -18.10 -15.17 -16.42
N GLN A 789 -18.32 -14.74 -15.18
CA GLN A 789 -19.50 -13.96 -14.79
C GLN A 789 -19.35 -12.52 -15.34
N PRO A 790 -20.46 -11.81 -15.59
CA PRO A 790 -20.42 -10.42 -16.07
C PRO A 790 -19.70 -9.46 -15.11
N ASP A 791 -19.46 -9.88 -13.86
CA ASP A 791 -18.86 -9.14 -12.74
C ASP A 791 -17.41 -8.62 -12.98
N GLY A 792 -16.75 -8.98 -14.08
CA GLY A 792 -15.43 -8.43 -14.46
C GLY A 792 -14.25 -8.82 -13.57
N LEU A 793 -14.44 -9.72 -12.59
CA LEU A 793 -13.42 -10.11 -11.60
C LEU A 793 -12.09 -10.53 -12.22
N ARG A 794 -12.15 -11.28 -13.33
CA ARG A 794 -10.96 -11.82 -14.00
C ARG A 794 -10.20 -10.72 -14.74
N GLU A 795 -10.91 -9.87 -15.47
CA GLU A 795 -10.36 -8.74 -16.22
C GLU A 795 -9.72 -7.72 -15.27
N PHE A 796 -10.38 -7.43 -14.15
CA PHE A 796 -9.83 -6.54 -13.12
C PHE A 796 -8.65 -7.15 -12.35
N PHE A 797 -8.64 -8.47 -12.14
CA PHE A 797 -7.47 -9.17 -11.60
C PHE A 797 -6.24 -8.96 -12.49
N TYR A 798 -6.39 -9.12 -13.80
CA TYR A 798 -5.30 -8.86 -14.74
C TYR A 798 -4.88 -7.39 -14.70
N TYR A 799 -5.83 -6.46 -14.80
CA TYR A 799 -5.55 -5.02 -14.73
C TYR A 799 -4.74 -4.65 -13.48
N ARG A 800 -5.20 -5.02 -12.27
CA ARG A 800 -4.48 -4.76 -11.02
C ARG A 800 -3.11 -5.43 -10.95
N SER A 801 -2.94 -6.59 -11.60
CA SER A 801 -1.66 -7.30 -11.61
C SER A 801 -0.57 -6.60 -12.43
N HIS A 802 -0.92 -5.84 -13.47
CA HIS A 802 0.05 -5.04 -14.25
C HIS A 802 0.73 -3.94 -13.42
N PHE A 803 0.04 -3.45 -12.39
CA PHE A 803 0.53 -2.42 -11.47
C PHE A 803 1.03 -3.06 -10.17
N ALA A 804 2.13 -3.81 -10.24
CA ALA A 804 2.68 -4.55 -9.09
C ALA A 804 2.89 -3.70 -7.81
N LEU A 805 3.27 -2.42 -7.94
CA LEU A 805 3.50 -1.51 -6.80
C LEU A 805 2.27 -0.65 -6.42
N SER A 806 1.08 -0.97 -6.94
CA SER A 806 -0.16 -0.24 -6.63
C SER A 806 -0.67 -0.42 -5.20
N GLY A 807 -0.19 -1.44 -4.50
CA GLY A 807 -0.81 -1.92 -3.26
C GLY A 807 -2.13 -2.68 -3.46
N ALA A 808 -2.67 -2.74 -4.68
CA ALA A 808 -3.88 -3.49 -5.03
C ALA A 808 -3.59 -4.74 -5.87
N SER A 809 -2.32 -4.95 -6.26
CA SER A 809 -1.88 -6.10 -7.05
C SER A 809 -1.94 -7.40 -6.25
N PRO A 810 -2.78 -8.37 -6.66
CA PRO A 810 -2.91 -9.64 -5.94
C PRO A 810 -1.68 -10.55 -6.07
N VAL A 811 -0.87 -10.37 -7.11
CA VAL A 811 0.27 -11.23 -7.42
C VAL A 811 1.57 -10.74 -6.76
N PHE A 812 1.68 -9.45 -6.46
CA PHE A 812 2.90 -8.89 -5.88
C PHE A 812 3.32 -9.49 -4.52
N PRO A 813 2.40 -9.78 -3.58
CA PRO A 813 2.73 -10.50 -2.34
C PRO A 813 3.39 -11.86 -2.58
N LEU A 814 2.92 -12.61 -3.59
CA LEU A 814 3.48 -13.91 -3.96
C LEU A 814 4.91 -13.76 -4.46
N VAL A 815 5.16 -12.77 -5.30
CA VAL A 815 6.51 -12.48 -5.82
C VAL A 815 7.47 -12.12 -4.69
N LEU A 816 7.05 -11.31 -3.72
CA LEU A 816 7.87 -11.03 -2.54
C LEU A 816 8.15 -12.30 -1.72
N ALA A 817 7.14 -13.13 -1.47
CA ALA A 817 7.32 -14.35 -0.69
C ALA A 817 8.24 -15.37 -1.40
N LEU A 818 8.08 -15.56 -2.72
CA LEU A 818 8.97 -16.37 -3.55
C LEU A 818 10.39 -15.80 -3.60
N THR A 819 10.54 -14.48 -3.68
CA THR A 819 11.88 -13.84 -3.57
C THR A 819 12.55 -14.21 -2.23
N GLY A 820 11.78 -14.31 -1.15
CA GLY A 820 12.24 -14.86 0.13
C GLY A 820 12.73 -16.30 0.00
N ILE A 821 11.96 -17.18 -0.65
CA ILE A 821 12.38 -18.57 -0.93
C ILE A 821 13.67 -18.60 -1.76
N GLY A 822 13.79 -17.80 -2.81
CA GLY A 822 15.01 -17.68 -3.62
C GLY A 822 16.23 -17.25 -2.81
N ILE A 823 16.08 -16.28 -1.89
CA ILE A 823 17.15 -15.86 -0.96
C ILE A 823 17.53 -16.99 -0.01
N TYR A 824 16.55 -17.75 0.50
CA TYR A 824 16.81 -18.92 1.32
C TYR A 824 17.59 -20.01 0.55
N LEU A 825 17.20 -20.31 -0.69
CA LEU A 825 17.89 -21.28 -1.56
C LEU A 825 19.33 -20.84 -1.85
N LEU A 826 19.56 -19.55 -2.12
CA LEU A 826 20.89 -18.97 -2.27
C LEU A 826 21.73 -19.13 -0.99
N ALA A 827 21.15 -18.84 0.18
CA ALA A 827 21.82 -19.03 1.46
C ALA A 827 22.17 -20.51 1.71
N GLN A 828 21.31 -21.46 1.30
CA GLN A 828 21.61 -22.89 1.40
C GLN A 828 22.74 -23.31 0.46
N LEU A 829 22.78 -22.81 -0.78
CA LEU A 829 23.88 -23.07 -1.73
C LEU A 829 25.24 -22.70 -1.14
N ASP A 830 25.31 -21.58 -0.42
CA ASP A 830 26.51 -21.12 0.28
C ASP A 830 26.83 -22.02 1.49
N ARG A 831 25.82 -22.44 2.27
CA ARG A 831 26.00 -23.32 3.45
C ARG A 831 26.46 -24.73 3.08
N PHE A 832 26.05 -25.28 1.93
CA PHE A 832 26.53 -26.57 1.42
C PHE A 832 28.01 -26.54 0.96
N THR A 833 28.72 -25.43 1.15
CA THR A 833 30.16 -25.34 0.88
C THR A 833 31.01 -26.15 1.87
N PHE A 834 30.49 -26.54 3.03
CA PHE A 834 31.22 -27.35 4.01
C PHE A 834 31.00 -28.85 3.76
N GLY A 835 31.59 -29.37 2.69
CA GLY A 835 31.66 -30.82 2.49
C GLY A 835 32.74 -31.50 3.36
N PRO A 836 32.87 -32.83 3.32
CA PRO A 836 33.81 -33.59 4.15
C PRO A 836 35.27 -33.17 4.04
N ARG A 837 35.66 -32.52 2.93
CA ARG A 837 37.03 -32.02 2.69
C ARG A 837 37.28 -30.62 3.25
N LEU A 838 36.23 -29.84 3.52
CA LEU A 838 36.28 -28.48 4.06
C LEU A 838 35.80 -28.41 5.51
N ALA A 839 35.22 -29.48 6.03
CA ALA A 839 34.86 -29.61 7.43
C ALA A 839 36.11 -29.47 8.33
N PRO A 840 36.07 -28.61 9.37
CA PRO A 840 37.19 -28.45 10.28
C PRO A 840 37.45 -29.73 11.06
N ARG A 841 38.73 -29.98 11.39
CA ARG A 841 39.18 -31.17 12.10
C ARG A 841 39.84 -30.78 13.42
N LEU A 842 39.53 -31.56 14.46
CA LEU A 842 40.17 -31.48 15.77
C LEU A 842 41.10 -32.70 15.96
N PRO A 843 41.97 -32.71 16.99
CA PRO A 843 42.80 -33.87 17.32
C PRO A 843 41.95 -35.14 17.54
N GLY A 844 42.47 -36.29 17.08
CA GLY A 844 41.72 -37.55 17.05
C GLY A 844 41.77 -38.30 18.39
N ASP A 845 42.95 -38.78 18.78
CA ASP A 845 43.14 -39.54 20.02
C ASP A 845 43.53 -38.63 21.19
N VAL A 846 42.54 -38.26 21.99
CA VAL A 846 42.66 -37.37 23.15
C VAL A 846 42.16 -38.04 24.43
N SER A 847 41.94 -39.36 24.38
CA SER A 847 41.28 -40.14 25.45
C SER A 847 41.97 -40.07 26.82
N GLY A 848 43.29 -39.84 26.84
CA GLY A 848 44.07 -39.68 28.07
C GLY A 848 44.01 -38.28 28.71
N ILE A 849 43.39 -37.28 28.07
CA ILE A 849 43.41 -35.88 28.51
C ILE A 849 42.02 -35.45 28.97
N SER A 850 41.87 -35.26 30.29
CA SER A 850 40.59 -34.89 30.91
C SER A 850 40.00 -33.62 30.30
N ASN A 851 38.70 -33.68 29.98
CA ASN A 851 37.86 -32.58 29.49
C ASN A 851 38.29 -31.94 28.16
N CYS A 852 39.19 -32.54 27.38
CA CYS A 852 39.58 -32.00 26.07
C CYS A 852 38.69 -32.58 24.94
N PRO A 853 38.03 -31.74 24.12
CA PRO A 853 37.24 -32.24 23.00
C PRO A 853 38.10 -32.92 21.93
N SER A 854 37.66 -34.08 21.44
CA SER A 854 38.24 -34.83 20.33
C SER A 854 37.40 -34.71 19.05
N GLU A 855 37.96 -35.10 17.90
CA GLU A 855 37.23 -35.19 16.61
C GLU A 855 35.97 -36.07 16.74
N ALA A 856 36.03 -37.14 17.53
CA ALA A 856 34.88 -38.01 17.80
C ALA A 856 33.79 -37.30 18.61
N SER A 857 34.16 -36.54 19.65
CA SER A 857 33.21 -35.81 20.50
C SER A 857 32.40 -34.77 19.70
N VAL A 858 33.07 -33.98 18.85
CA VAL A 858 32.42 -32.98 18.00
C VAL A 858 31.86 -33.56 16.70
N GLY A 859 31.93 -34.88 16.49
CA GLY A 859 31.52 -35.54 15.26
C GLY A 859 30.05 -35.32 14.91
N TYR A 860 29.17 -35.30 15.93
CA TYR A 860 27.75 -35.00 15.75
C TYR A 860 27.52 -33.54 15.33
N LEU A 861 28.16 -32.57 16.00
CA LEU A 861 28.10 -31.14 15.65
C LEU A 861 28.60 -30.88 14.23
N THR A 862 29.76 -31.44 13.89
CA THR A 862 30.34 -31.36 12.54
C THR A 862 29.42 -32.01 11.51
N GLY A 863 28.76 -33.11 11.87
CA GLY A 863 27.75 -33.78 11.06
C GLY A 863 26.49 -32.94 10.79
N LEU A 864 26.09 -32.05 11.72
CA LEU A 864 24.99 -31.12 11.49
C LEU A 864 25.33 -30.05 10.44
N LEU A 865 26.60 -29.65 10.37
CA LEU A 865 27.13 -28.64 9.45
C LEU A 865 27.45 -29.21 8.06
N SER A 866 27.94 -30.45 8.00
CA SER A 866 28.40 -31.08 6.76
C SER A 866 27.30 -31.86 6.02
N TYR A 867 27.51 -32.07 4.72
CA TYR A 867 26.70 -32.98 3.90
C TYR A 867 27.59 -33.92 3.06
N PRO A 868 27.23 -35.21 2.88
CA PRO A 868 26.07 -35.89 3.47
C PRO A 868 26.21 -36.06 4.99
N ALA A 869 25.08 -36.17 5.69
CA ALA A 869 25.10 -36.40 7.12
C ALA A 869 25.82 -37.73 7.42
N PRO A 870 26.80 -37.75 8.34
CA PRO A 870 27.66 -38.92 8.56
C PRO A 870 26.95 -40.07 9.29
N SER A 871 25.80 -39.81 9.93
CA SER A 871 25.04 -40.82 10.66
C SER A 871 23.53 -40.68 10.48
N LEU A 872 22.82 -41.80 10.58
CA LEU A 872 21.35 -41.87 10.60
C LEU A 872 20.74 -41.00 11.72
N GLY A 873 21.43 -40.85 12.85
CA GLY A 873 20.97 -40.03 13.97
C GLY A 873 20.89 -38.52 13.62
N VAL A 874 21.86 -38.00 12.86
CA VAL A 874 21.85 -36.61 12.39
C VAL A 874 20.71 -36.38 11.40
N MET A 875 20.49 -37.32 10.47
CA MET A 875 19.36 -37.28 9.54
C MET A 875 18.01 -37.29 10.28
N ARG A 876 17.85 -38.20 11.25
CA ARG A 876 16.65 -38.29 12.07
C ARG A 876 16.39 -36.99 12.82
N THR A 877 17.42 -36.37 13.39
CA THR A 877 17.28 -35.07 14.09
C THR A 877 16.78 -33.97 13.15
N LYS A 878 17.43 -33.82 11.98
CA LYS A 878 17.02 -32.82 10.98
C LYS A 878 15.57 -33.05 10.51
N PHE A 879 15.20 -34.30 10.25
CA PHE A 879 13.84 -34.66 9.85
C PHE A 879 12.82 -34.40 10.95
N SER A 880 13.10 -34.80 12.20
CA SER A 880 12.21 -34.58 13.35
C SER A 880 11.97 -33.10 13.62
N ILE A 881 13.00 -32.25 13.54
CA ILE A 881 12.84 -30.79 13.68
C ILE A 881 11.94 -30.24 12.56
N LEU A 882 12.20 -30.63 11.31
CA LEU A 882 11.40 -30.17 10.17
C LEU A 882 9.94 -30.60 10.27
N CYS A 883 9.67 -31.87 10.60
CA CYS A 883 8.31 -32.37 10.81
C CYS A 883 7.63 -31.65 11.98
N GLY A 884 8.33 -31.42 13.09
CA GLY A 884 7.81 -30.68 14.23
C GLY A 884 7.42 -29.25 13.85
N LEU A 885 8.25 -28.56 13.06
CA LEU A 885 7.95 -27.21 12.56
C LEU A 885 6.77 -27.19 11.58
N ALA A 886 6.68 -28.17 10.67
CA ALA A 886 5.57 -28.27 9.74
C ALA A 886 4.23 -28.53 10.47
N VAL A 887 4.24 -29.42 11.46
CA VAL A 887 3.05 -29.71 12.30
C VAL A 887 2.67 -28.49 13.14
N LEU A 888 3.64 -27.84 13.78
CA LEU A 888 3.40 -26.63 14.58
C LEU A 888 2.80 -25.52 13.71
N ALA A 889 3.39 -25.27 12.56
CA ALA A 889 2.87 -24.29 11.62
C ALA A 889 1.44 -24.67 11.22
N ALA A 890 1.15 -25.95 10.96
CA ALA A 890 -0.17 -26.38 10.45
C ALA A 890 -1.26 -26.18 11.52
N ILE A 891 -0.93 -26.50 12.77
CA ILE A 891 -1.78 -26.27 13.93
C ILE A 891 -2.01 -24.77 14.12
N CYS A 892 -0.96 -23.94 14.06
CA CYS A 892 -1.08 -22.48 14.18
C CYS A 892 -1.93 -21.88 13.05
N GLY A 893 -1.72 -22.32 11.80
CA GLY A 893 -2.51 -21.88 10.65
C GLY A 893 -3.99 -22.23 10.79
N ALA A 894 -4.29 -23.45 11.24
CA ALA A 894 -5.67 -23.92 11.42
C ALA A 894 -6.39 -23.26 12.61
N LEU A 895 -5.72 -23.12 13.77
CA LEU A 895 -6.35 -22.61 14.99
C LEU A 895 -6.46 -21.07 15.04
N ALA A 896 -5.52 -20.35 14.44
CA ALA A 896 -5.46 -18.88 14.53
C ALA A 896 -5.94 -18.16 13.26
N HIS A 897 -6.55 -18.87 12.31
CA HIS A 897 -7.07 -18.30 11.05
C HIS A 897 -6.04 -17.42 10.32
N LEU A 898 -4.78 -17.87 10.29
CA LEU A 898 -3.62 -17.13 9.76
C LEU A 898 -3.50 -17.20 8.24
N ALA A 899 -4.41 -17.89 7.56
CA ALA A 899 -4.42 -17.93 6.10
C ALA A 899 -4.86 -16.55 5.56
N PRO A 900 -4.11 -15.92 4.64
CA PRO A 900 -4.48 -14.62 4.08
C PRO A 900 -5.84 -14.71 3.37
N LEU A 901 -6.78 -13.83 3.75
CA LEU A 901 -8.11 -13.75 3.14
C LEU A 901 -8.14 -12.62 2.10
N THR A 902 -8.61 -12.95 0.89
CA THR A 902 -8.71 -12.03 -0.26
C THR A 902 -10.02 -12.25 -1.01
N PHE A 903 -10.50 -11.23 -1.74
CA PHE A 903 -11.64 -11.33 -2.65
C PHE A 903 -11.29 -11.93 -4.02
N ASP A 904 -10.00 -12.13 -4.30
CA ASP A 904 -9.46 -12.53 -5.61
C ASP A 904 -9.58 -14.04 -5.93
N GLY A 905 -10.33 -14.78 -5.11
CA GLY A 905 -10.68 -16.19 -5.36
C GLY A 905 -9.81 -17.20 -4.60
N TRP A 906 -10.27 -18.45 -4.61
CA TRP A 906 -9.71 -19.51 -3.78
C TRP A 906 -8.31 -19.97 -4.22
N HIS A 907 -8.03 -19.95 -5.52
CA HIS A 907 -6.76 -20.39 -6.09
C HIS A 907 -5.59 -19.52 -5.61
N LEU A 908 -5.73 -18.19 -5.73
CA LEU A 908 -4.75 -17.24 -5.24
C LEU A 908 -4.52 -17.44 -3.74
N ARG A 909 -5.60 -17.58 -2.96
CA ARG A 909 -5.54 -17.80 -1.51
C ARG A 909 -4.69 -19.02 -1.15
N VAL A 910 -4.91 -20.15 -1.83
CA VAL A 910 -4.14 -21.38 -1.58
C VAL A 910 -2.67 -21.23 -1.95
N CYS A 911 -2.36 -20.57 -3.08
CA CYS A 911 -0.99 -20.27 -3.45
C CYS A 911 -0.30 -19.35 -2.42
N ALA A 912 -0.99 -18.31 -1.97
CA ALA A 912 -0.49 -17.36 -0.98
C ALA A 912 -0.21 -18.04 0.36
N ASP A 913 -1.17 -18.85 0.84
CA ASP A 913 -1.02 -19.64 2.06
C ASP A 913 0.18 -20.59 1.95
N ALA A 914 0.27 -21.39 0.89
CA ALA A 914 1.35 -22.35 0.70
C ALA A 914 2.74 -21.70 0.68
N VAL A 915 2.93 -20.60 -0.05
CA VAL A 915 4.24 -19.95 -0.19
C VAL A 915 4.62 -19.19 1.09
N MET A 916 3.71 -18.42 1.69
CA MET A 916 4.00 -17.69 2.93
C MET A 916 4.29 -18.64 4.09
N PHE A 917 3.57 -19.76 4.15
CA PHE A 917 3.78 -20.76 5.18
C PHE A 917 5.09 -21.53 5.00
N LEU A 918 5.46 -21.85 3.75
CA LEU A 918 6.78 -22.39 3.44
C LEU A 918 7.87 -21.42 3.90
N LEU A 919 7.71 -20.12 3.61
CA LEU A 919 8.63 -19.08 4.07
C LEU A 919 8.72 -19.04 5.61
N LEU A 920 7.60 -19.12 6.30
CA LEU A 920 7.55 -19.20 7.77
C LEU A 920 8.30 -20.42 8.33
N ILE A 921 8.11 -21.60 7.72
CA ILE A 921 8.85 -22.82 8.09
C ILE A 921 10.36 -22.60 7.92
N THR A 922 10.80 -21.95 6.83
CA THR A 922 12.23 -21.68 6.61
C THR A 922 12.82 -20.72 7.64
N ILE A 923 12.06 -19.71 8.09
CA ILE A 923 12.45 -18.80 9.17
C ILE A 923 12.67 -19.58 10.46
N PHE A 924 11.69 -20.37 10.89
CA PHE A 924 11.79 -21.16 12.11
C PHE A 924 12.87 -22.23 12.03
N TRP A 925 13.06 -22.85 10.87
CA TRP A 925 14.15 -23.81 10.65
C TRP A 925 15.51 -23.18 10.93
N ASP A 926 15.78 -21.99 10.38
CA ASP A 926 17.04 -21.30 10.59
C ASP A 926 17.23 -20.83 12.04
N LEU A 927 16.15 -20.42 12.71
CA LEU A 927 16.20 -20.05 14.13
C LEU A 927 16.50 -21.24 15.03
N VAL A 928 15.73 -22.32 14.91
CA VAL A 928 15.88 -23.53 15.72
C VAL A 928 17.26 -24.15 15.46
N MET A 929 17.66 -24.27 14.19
CA MET A 929 18.95 -24.85 13.85
C MET A 929 20.11 -23.96 14.30
N GLY A 930 19.99 -22.64 14.20
CA GLY A 930 20.99 -21.69 14.70
C GLY A 930 21.19 -21.81 16.22
N HIS A 931 20.09 -21.83 16.98
CA HIS A 931 20.14 -22.02 18.43
C HIS A 931 20.65 -23.40 18.84
N TYR A 932 20.24 -24.45 18.13
CA TYR A 932 20.68 -25.82 18.39
C TYR A 932 22.19 -25.99 18.13
N LEU A 933 22.71 -25.42 17.05
CA LEU A 933 24.15 -25.40 16.78
C LEU A 933 24.93 -24.69 17.89
N TRP A 934 24.40 -23.59 18.42
CA TRP A 934 25.01 -22.89 19.55
C TRP A 934 25.06 -23.75 20.81
N ARG A 935 23.94 -24.38 21.20
CA ARG A 935 23.92 -25.30 22.36
C ARG A 935 24.92 -26.44 22.19
N GLN A 936 24.93 -27.09 21.04
CA GLN A 936 25.85 -28.18 20.76
C GLN A 936 27.32 -27.74 20.78
N LEU A 937 27.65 -26.55 20.24
CA LEU A 937 29.00 -25.98 20.34
C LEU A 937 29.40 -25.71 21.79
N LYS A 938 28.47 -25.18 22.59
CA LYS A 938 28.71 -24.89 23.99
C LYS A 938 28.97 -26.16 24.80
N ASP A 939 28.05 -27.11 24.74
CA ASP A 939 28.04 -28.30 25.59
C ASP A 939 29.18 -29.29 25.23
N VAL A 940 29.48 -29.43 23.93
CA VAL A 940 30.42 -30.45 23.44
C VAL A 940 31.85 -29.91 23.25
N CYS A 941 32.01 -28.59 23.10
CA CYS A 941 33.32 -27.99 22.82
C CYS A 941 33.73 -26.96 23.87
N LEU A 942 32.94 -25.90 24.08
CA LEU A 942 33.37 -24.75 24.92
C LEU A 942 33.43 -25.08 26.41
N GLU A 943 32.41 -25.76 26.95
CA GLU A 943 32.36 -26.12 28.38
C GLU A 943 33.44 -27.15 28.76
N PRO A 944 33.69 -28.22 27.98
CA PRO A 944 34.85 -29.08 28.22
C PRO A 944 36.18 -28.32 28.14
N LEU A 945 36.35 -27.44 27.14
CA LEU A 945 37.57 -26.61 27.02
C LEU A 945 37.81 -25.74 28.26
N GLU A 946 36.76 -25.16 28.84
CA GLU A 946 36.83 -24.37 30.07
C GLU A 946 37.28 -25.19 31.29
N LEU A 947 36.88 -26.46 31.33
CA LEU A 947 37.25 -27.41 32.37
C LEU A 947 38.62 -28.07 32.13
N SER A 948 39.23 -27.85 30.97
CA SER A 948 40.54 -28.39 30.59
C SER A 948 41.69 -27.45 30.99
N ALA A 949 42.91 -28.00 31.08
CA ALA A 949 44.12 -27.20 31.29
C ALA A 949 44.45 -26.28 30.09
N LEU A 950 43.90 -26.58 28.92
CA LEU A 950 44.13 -25.84 27.66
C LEU A 950 43.52 -24.43 27.69
N ARG A 951 42.58 -24.14 28.60
CA ARG A 951 42.00 -22.79 28.76
C ARG A 951 43.04 -21.69 28.92
N ARG A 952 44.24 -22.01 29.46
CA ARG A 952 45.36 -21.08 29.62
C ARG A 952 45.90 -20.59 28.28
N GLY A 953 45.93 -21.44 27.26
CA GLY A 953 46.38 -21.08 25.91
C GLY A 953 45.47 -20.07 25.20
N PHE A 954 44.20 -19.98 25.59
CA PHE A 954 43.31 -18.94 25.06
C PHE A 954 43.61 -17.55 25.66
N ASN A 955 44.40 -17.45 26.74
CA ASN A 955 44.86 -16.16 27.27
C ASN A 955 46.07 -15.61 26.49
N SER A 956 46.92 -16.47 25.93
CA SER A 956 48.09 -16.05 25.14
C SER A 956 47.70 -15.61 23.73
N VAL A 957 46.65 -16.21 23.16
CA VAL A 957 45.99 -15.74 21.94
C VAL A 957 45.21 -14.45 22.24
N SER A 958 45.93 -13.33 22.38
CA SER A 958 45.34 -12.05 22.76
C SER A 958 45.41 -11.02 21.62
N GLY A 959 44.35 -10.23 21.46
CA GLY A 959 44.28 -9.15 20.46
C GLY A 959 43.29 -9.37 19.31
N MET A 960 42.41 -10.37 19.38
CA MET A 960 41.28 -10.50 18.44
C MET A 960 40.09 -9.66 18.87
N THR A 961 39.47 -8.94 17.95
CA THR A 961 38.22 -8.23 18.21
C THR A 961 37.02 -9.17 18.04
N TRP A 962 35.88 -8.83 18.64
CA TRP A 962 34.61 -9.52 18.35
C TRP A 962 34.22 -9.45 16.87
N GLN A 963 34.69 -8.42 16.15
CA GLN A 963 34.54 -8.34 14.70
C GLN A 963 35.37 -9.43 14.00
N ASP A 964 36.60 -9.69 14.42
CA ASP A 964 37.42 -10.77 13.86
C ASP A 964 36.79 -12.15 14.13
N LEU A 965 36.24 -12.36 15.32
CA LEU A 965 35.64 -13.63 15.70
C LEU A 965 34.31 -13.92 14.96
N TRP A 966 33.48 -12.88 14.75
CA TRP A 966 32.11 -13.00 14.23
C TRP A 966 31.96 -12.67 12.74
N ILE A 967 32.75 -11.73 12.21
CA ILE A 967 32.66 -11.22 10.83
C ILE A 967 33.67 -11.95 9.94
N MET A 968 33.28 -13.12 9.43
CA MET A 968 33.96 -13.76 8.31
C MET A 968 33.11 -13.63 7.03
N PRO A 969 33.58 -12.95 5.96
CA PRO A 969 32.87 -12.93 4.69
C PRO A 969 32.89 -14.33 4.06
N GLN A 970 31.69 -14.89 3.84
CA GLN A 970 31.51 -16.27 3.40
C GLN A 970 32.07 -16.56 2.01
N SER A 971 32.11 -15.56 1.12
CA SER A 971 32.52 -15.69 -0.29
C SER A 971 34.02 -15.98 -0.49
N HIS A 972 34.88 -15.67 0.49
CA HIS A 972 36.34 -15.90 0.42
C HIS A 972 36.88 -16.83 1.54
N THR A 973 35.97 -17.53 2.22
CA THR A 973 36.19 -18.36 3.43
C THR A 973 37.41 -19.26 3.39
N SER A 974 37.55 -20.18 2.43
CA SER A 974 38.65 -21.15 2.45
C SER A 974 40.03 -20.50 2.31
N LEU A 975 40.16 -19.36 1.63
CA LEU A 975 41.43 -18.62 1.50
C LEU A 975 41.81 -17.88 2.76
N ARG A 976 40.88 -17.09 3.32
CA ARG A 976 41.19 -16.27 4.50
C ARG A 976 41.42 -17.15 5.71
N GLN A 977 40.67 -18.26 5.82
CA GLN A 977 40.91 -19.34 6.79
C GLN A 977 42.30 -19.96 6.62
N TYR A 978 42.71 -20.18 5.37
CA TYR A 978 44.04 -20.69 5.05
C TYR A 978 45.15 -19.70 5.38
N GLN A 979 44.96 -18.40 5.13
CA GLN A 979 45.94 -17.36 5.47
C GLN A 979 46.12 -17.20 6.98
N SER A 980 45.04 -17.23 7.77
CA SER A 980 45.16 -17.25 9.23
C SER A 980 45.86 -18.52 9.73
N PHE A 981 45.58 -19.65 9.09
CA PHE A 981 46.17 -20.94 9.43
C PHE A 981 47.66 -21.03 9.06
N ILE A 982 48.05 -20.49 7.91
CA ILE A 982 49.46 -20.36 7.49
C ILE A 982 50.21 -19.40 8.40
N ARG A 983 49.62 -18.28 8.79
CA ARG A 983 50.26 -17.37 9.76
C ARG A 983 50.49 -18.05 11.11
N ALA A 984 49.56 -18.90 11.56
CA ALA A 984 49.74 -19.72 12.76
C ALA A 984 50.89 -20.73 12.58
N LEU A 985 51.06 -21.31 11.40
CA LEU A 985 52.20 -22.15 11.02
C LEU A 985 53.53 -21.37 10.94
N GLU A 986 53.54 -20.17 10.38
CA GLU A 986 54.72 -19.29 10.33
C GLU A 986 55.14 -18.81 11.73
N GLN A 987 54.18 -18.61 12.63
CA GLN A 987 54.47 -18.34 14.05
C GLN A 987 55.18 -19.51 14.74
N THR A 988 54.92 -20.77 14.36
CA THR A 988 55.62 -21.93 14.93
C THR A 988 57.12 -21.96 14.65
N GLU A 989 57.56 -21.34 13.54
CA GLU A 989 58.97 -21.24 13.14
C GLU A 989 59.75 -20.28 14.02
N ARG A 990 59.09 -19.23 14.53
CA ARG A 990 59.67 -18.28 15.49
C ARG A 990 59.68 -18.79 16.93
N ALA A 991 58.98 -19.89 17.20
CA ALA A 991 58.67 -20.36 18.55
C ALA A 991 59.41 -21.66 18.96
N GLY A 992 60.29 -22.19 18.11
CA GLY A 992 61.16 -23.34 18.44
C GLY A 992 60.51 -24.74 18.29
N LEU A 993 59.30 -24.86 17.74
CA LEU A 993 58.58 -26.15 17.57
C LEU A 993 59.15 -27.07 16.49
N GLY A 994 60.31 -26.76 15.90
CA GLY A 994 60.87 -27.43 14.71
C GLY A 994 61.13 -28.93 14.87
N HIS A 995 61.20 -29.45 16.10
CA HIS A 995 61.50 -30.86 16.40
C HIS A 995 60.26 -31.74 16.56
N VAL A 996 59.05 -31.18 16.44
CA VAL A 996 57.79 -31.95 16.56
C VAL A 996 57.60 -32.87 15.35
N ALA A 997 57.37 -34.15 15.63
CA ALA A 997 57.13 -35.17 14.61
C ALA A 997 55.97 -34.79 13.68
N GLY A 998 56.24 -34.73 12.38
CA GLY A 998 55.25 -34.42 11.34
C GLY A 998 55.10 -32.94 10.98
N LEU A 999 55.69 -31.99 11.75
CA LEU A 999 55.60 -30.56 11.48
C LEU A 999 56.25 -30.17 10.14
N ALA A 1000 57.43 -30.72 9.83
CA ALA A 1000 58.10 -30.50 8.53
C ALA A 1000 57.22 -30.94 7.35
N ARG A 1001 56.55 -32.10 7.49
CA ARG A 1001 55.62 -32.63 6.47
C ARG A 1001 54.39 -31.72 6.32
N LEU A 1002 53.87 -31.17 7.41
CA LEU A 1002 52.77 -30.20 7.37
C LEU A 1002 53.19 -28.93 6.61
N LYS A 1003 54.34 -28.34 6.96
CA LYS A 1003 54.89 -27.14 6.30
C LYS A 1003 55.05 -27.32 4.79
N THR A 1004 55.72 -28.39 4.36
CA THR A 1004 55.90 -28.66 2.92
C THR A 1004 54.56 -28.82 2.18
N ASN A 1005 53.54 -29.43 2.81
CA ASN A 1005 52.24 -29.58 2.16
C ASN A 1005 51.41 -28.29 2.16
N ALA A 1006 51.57 -27.42 3.17
CA ALA A 1006 51.01 -26.09 3.18
C ALA A 1006 51.65 -25.22 2.08
N GLU A 1007 52.98 -25.12 2.01
CA GLU A 1007 53.66 -24.35 0.95
C GLU A 1007 53.26 -24.84 -0.46
N ARG A 1008 53.18 -26.16 -0.67
CA ARG A 1008 52.73 -26.74 -1.95
C ARG A 1008 51.28 -26.40 -2.28
N LEU A 1009 50.40 -26.34 -1.29
CA LEU A 1009 49.02 -25.90 -1.49
C LEU A 1009 48.97 -24.42 -1.91
N TRP A 1010 49.81 -23.57 -1.32
CA TRP A 1010 49.91 -22.16 -1.70
C TRP A 1010 50.48 -21.96 -3.11
N LEU A 1011 51.57 -22.65 -3.46
CA LEU A 1011 52.18 -22.60 -4.79
C LEU A 1011 51.19 -23.03 -5.87
N ARG A 1012 50.54 -24.18 -5.70
CA ARG A 1012 49.53 -24.67 -6.65
C ARG A 1012 48.37 -23.70 -6.83
N ARG A 1013 47.98 -23.03 -5.75
CA ARG A 1013 46.98 -21.99 -5.82
C ARG A 1013 47.46 -20.79 -6.63
N ALA A 1014 48.69 -20.31 -6.40
CA ALA A 1014 49.28 -19.19 -7.14
C ALA A 1014 49.43 -19.52 -8.63
N GLU A 1015 49.70 -20.78 -8.96
CA GLU A 1015 49.74 -21.33 -10.33
C GLU A 1015 48.35 -21.48 -10.99
N GLY A 1016 47.26 -21.16 -10.26
CA GLY A 1016 45.89 -21.25 -10.81
C GLY A 1016 45.34 -22.67 -10.88
N ALA A 1017 45.81 -23.60 -10.05
CA ALA A 1017 45.33 -24.99 -10.00
C ALA A 1017 43.81 -25.08 -9.75
N SER A 1018 43.22 -26.21 -10.17
CA SER A 1018 41.78 -26.45 -10.04
C SER A 1018 41.29 -26.40 -8.58
N LEU A 1019 40.04 -25.96 -8.38
CA LEU A 1019 39.46 -25.85 -7.03
C LEU A 1019 39.34 -27.22 -6.32
N ASP A 1020 39.15 -28.31 -7.07
CA ASP A 1020 39.14 -29.66 -6.50
C ASP A 1020 40.51 -30.07 -5.96
N GLU A 1021 41.58 -29.77 -6.70
CA GLU A 1021 42.95 -30.02 -6.24
C GLU A 1021 43.26 -29.20 -4.99
N ILE A 1022 42.92 -27.92 -4.99
CA ILE A 1022 43.09 -27.02 -3.84
C ILE A 1022 42.33 -27.57 -2.63
N THR A 1023 41.07 -27.98 -2.79
CA THR A 1023 40.23 -28.50 -1.70
C THR A 1023 40.75 -29.84 -1.17
N ARG A 1024 41.23 -30.73 -2.06
CA ARG A 1024 41.85 -32.00 -1.68
C ARG A 1024 43.12 -31.78 -0.86
N ARG A 1025 44.00 -30.90 -1.32
CA ARG A 1025 45.25 -30.53 -0.61
C ARG A 1025 44.94 -29.83 0.71
N PHE A 1026 43.93 -28.97 0.76
CA PHE A 1026 43.47 -28.33 2.00
C PHE A 1026 43.02 -29.37 3.03
N SER A 1027 42.22 -30.37 2.62
CA SER A 1027 41.82 -31.47 3.51
C SER A 1027 43.01 -32.30 4.04
N LEU A 1028 44.10 -32.38 3.26
CA LEU A 1028 45.32 -33.06 3.67
C LEU A 1028 46.07 -32.22 4.71
N VAL A 1029 46.19 -30.92 4.46
CA VAL A 1029 46.79 -29.96 5.41
C VAL A 1029 46.03 -29.97 6.73
N GLN A 1030 44.69 -29.91 6.73
CA GLN A 1030 43.89 -30.01 7.95
C GLN A 1030 44.10 -31.33 8.70
N ARG A 1031 44.19 -32.47 7.99
CA ARG A 1031 44.50 -33.77 8.62
C ARG A 1031 45.87 -33.82 9.26
N LEU A 1032 46.89 -33.32 8.56
CA LEU A 1032 48.25 -33.24 9.08
C LEU A 1032 48.31 -32.31 10.29
N THR A 1033 47.55 -31.21 10.25
CA THR A 1033 47.41 -30.27 11.35
C THR A 1033 46.83 -30.92 12.59
N ALA A 1034 45.69 -31.61 12.45
CA ALA A 1034 45.06 -32.31 13.57
C ALA A 1034 45.99 -33.37 14.19
N ARG A 1035 46.77 -34.07 13.35
CA ARG A 1035 47.74 -35.07 13.82
C ARG A 1035 48.95 -34.46 14.53
N VAL A 1036 49.47 -33.33 14.05
CA VAL A 1036 50.53 -32.58 14.76
C VAL A 1036 49.97 -31.97 16.05
N ALA A 1037 48.73 -31.49 16.03
CA ALA A 1037 48.04 -31.02 17.24
C ALA A 1037 47.91 -32.10 18.30
N GLU A 1038 47.56 -33.32 17.89
CA GLU A 1038 47.49 -34.50 18.76
C GLU A 1038 48.86 -34.81 19.41
N THR A 1039 49.95 -34.83 18.63
CA THR A 1039 51.29 -35.08 19.18
C THR A 1039 51.73 -33.98 20.15
N VAL A 1040 51.45 -32.70 19.83
CA VAL A 1040 51.74 -31.57 20.72
C VAL A 1040 50.85 -31.63 21.98
N LEU A 1041 49.59 -32.06 21.88
CA LEU A 1041 48.67 -32.22 23.01
C LEU A 1041 49.20 -33.25 24.02
N HIS A 1042 49.65 -34.42 23.53
CA HIS A 1042 50.22 -35.48 24.37
C HIS A 1042 51.53 -35.05 25.03
N GLN A 1043 52.41 -34.35 24.31
CA GLN A 1043 53.63 -33.75 24.88
C GLN A 1043 53.32 -32.66 25.91
N GLN A 1044 52.25 -31.90 25.72
CA GLN A 1044 51.84 -30.88 26.67
C GLN A 1044 51.17 -31.50 27.90
N HIS A 1045 50.44 -32.61 27.74
CA HIS A 1045 49.83 -33.32 28.85
C HIS A 1045 50.85 -33.86 29.85
N THR A 1046 51.97 -34.41 29.36
CA THR A 1046 53.08 -34.83 30.24
C THR A 1046 53.72 -33.63 30.95
N ALA A 1047 53.81 -32.48 30.29
CA ALA A 1047 54.28 -31.24 30.91
C ALA A 1047 53.30 -30.72 31.99
N TRP A 1048 51.98 -30.75 31.75
CA TRP A 1048 50.96 -30.40 32.74
C TRP A 1048 50.98 -31.33 33.95
N ALA A 1049 51.24 -32.62 33.75
CA ALA A 1049 51.41 -33.58 34.84
C ALA A 1049 52.66 -33.25 35.70
N GLY A 1050 53.78 -32.89 35.06
CA GLY A 1050 54.98 -32.43 35.76
C GLY A 1050 54.82 -31.10 36.52
N GLU A 1051 54.02 -30.18 35.99
CA GLU A 1051 53.69 -28.89 36.65
C GLU A 1051 52.80 -29.07 37.88
N ARG A 1052 51.84 -30.01 37.82
CA ARG A 1052 51.03 -30.42 38.99
C ARG A 1052 51.90 -31.01 40.11
N VAL A 1053 52.83 -31.89 39.78
CA VAL A 1053 53.75 -32.50 40.77
C VAL A 1053 54.64 -31.44 41.44
N ARG A 1054 55.05 -30.40 40.72
CA ARG A 1054 55.84 -29.27 41.27
C ARG A 1054 55.04 -28.32 42.17
N THR A 1055 53.74 -28.19 41.95
CA THR A 1055 52.86 -27.29 42.73
C THR A 1055 52.21 -27.98 43.93
N THR A 1056 52.17 -29.32 43.96
CA THR A 1056 51.68 -30.12 45.10
C THR A 1056 52.80 -30.62 46.03
N ALA A 1057 54.07 -30.33 45.74
CA ALA A 1057 55.16 -30.57 46.68
C ALA A 1057 55.06 -29.55 47.83
N ALA A 1058 54.70 -30.04 49.02
CA ALA A 1058 54.54 -29.26 50.23
C ALA A 1058 55.88 -28.77 50.78
N ASP A 1059 55.85 -27.61 51.44
CA ASP A 1059 56.86 -27.09 52.35
C ASP A 1059 57.35 -28.20 53.32
N GLU A 1060 58.59 -28.64 53.19
CA GLU A 1060 59.35 -29.21 54.30
C GLU A 1060 60.38 -28.17 54.79
N PRO A 1061 60.40 -27.82 56.09
CA PRO A 1061 61.35 -26.86 56.64
C PRO A 1061 62.69 -27.54 56.99
N GLY A 1062 63.80 -27.01 56.46
CA GLY A 1062 65.16 -27.38 56.87
C GLY A 1062 66.22 -26.52 56.18
N PRO A 1063 67.40 -26.32 56.80
CA PRO A 1063 67.63 -25.26 57.77
C PRO A 1063 68.39 -24.05 57.19
N LEU A 1064 68.27 -22.93 57.91
CA LEU A 1064 69.01 -21.69 57.72
C LEU A 1064 70.52 -21.92 57.74
N SER A 1065 71.22 -21.43 56.71
CA SER A 1065 72.62 -21.01 56.83
C SER A 1065 72.80 -19.67 56.12
N GLU A 1066 73.23 -18.70 56.94
CA GLU A 1066 73.64 -17.34 56.59
C GLU A 1066 74.89 -17.31 55.70
N SER A 1067 75.00 -16.27 54.88
CA SER A 1067 76.20 -15.59 54.33
C SER A 1067 75.92 -15.20 52.87
N GLU A 1068 75.62 -13.94 52.56
CA GLU A 1068 76.55 -12.83 52.32
C GLU A 1068 76.65 -12.52 50.82
N GLU A 1069 76.41 -11.23 50.54
CA GLU A 1069 76.99 -10.38 49.51
C GLU A 1069 76.89 -10.74 48.02
N ALA A 1070 76.44 -9.71 47.29
CA ALA A 1070 76.46 -9.62 45.86
C ALA A 1070 77.90 -9.51 45.34
N GLU A 1071 78.29 -10.34 44.39
CA GLU A 1071 79.15 -9.91 43.28
C GLU A 1071 79.25 -10.92 42.12
N THR A 1072 79.16 -10.36 40.91
CA THR A 1072 79.82 -10.80 39.66
C THR A 1072 79.61 -12.23 39.14
N ILE A 1073 78.68 -12.35 38.18
CA ILE A 1073 78.64 -13.48 37.24
C ILE A 1073 79.56 -13.17 36.06
N ARG A 1074 80.59 -14.00 35.87
CA ARG A 1074 81.14 -14.33 34.55
C ARG A 1074 81.05 -15.84 34.31
N PRO A 1075 80.94 -16.25 33.04
CA PRO A 1075 80.18 -17.43 32.66
C PRO A 1075 81.08 -18.60 32.26
N SER A 1076 80.77 -19.80 32.73
CA SER A 1076 81.20 -21.04 32.08
C SER A 1076 80.64 -22.23 32.83
N ASP A 1077 79.42 -22.64 32.46
CA ASP A 1077 79.03 -24.03 32.63
C ASP A 1077 78.28 -24.47 31.35
N PRO A 1078 78.88 -25.32 30.50
CA PRO A 1078 78.28 -25.74 29.23
C PRO A 1078 77.07 -26.68 29.42
N ALA A 1079 76.74 -27.07 30.66
CA ALA A 1079 75.58 -27.89 30.97
C ALA A 1079 74.25 -27.11 31.05
N LEU A 1080 74.27 -25.77 31.05
CA LEU A 1080 73.04 -24.94 31.04
C LEU A 1080 72.65 -24.46 29.63
N ALA A 1081 73.48 -24.73 28.60
CA ALA A 1081 73.19 -24.38 27.22
C ALA A 1081 72.08 -25.26 26.60
N ASP A 1082 71.92 -26.51 27.07
CA ASP A 1082 70.85 -27.40 26.60
C ASP A 1082 69.48 -27.09 27.23
N ALA A 1083 69.44 -26.30 28.30
CA ALA A 1083 68.18 -25.83 28.91
C ALA A 1083 67.52 -24.67 28.13
N GLN A 1084 68.25 -24.01 27.22
CA GLN A 1084 67.75 -22.93 26.39
C GLN A 1084 67.04 -23.40 25.10
N GLN A 1085 66.94 -24.72 24.87
CA GLN A 1085 66.15 -25.32 23.77
C GLN A 1085 64.81 -25.94 24.22
N ALA A 1086 64.38 -25.75 25.47
CA ALA A 1086 63.05 -26.17 25.91
C ALA A 1086 61.99 -25.15 25.45
N VAL A 1087 61.27 -25.46 24.37
CA VAL A 1087 60.07 -24.70 23.94
C VAL A 1087 59.15 -24.47 25.13
N SER A 1088 58.83 -23.20 25.42
CA SER A 1088 57.95 -22.84 26.53
C SER A 1088 56.59 -23.56 26.43
N PRO A 1089 56.08 -24.19 27.51
CA PRO A 1089 54.77 -24.83 27.51
C PRO A 1089 53.63 -23.90 27.09
N VAL A 1090 53.78 -22.59 27.26
CA VAL A 1090 52.81 -21.55 26.86
C VAL A 1090 52.65 -21.47 25.34
N ILE A 1091 53.74 -21.64 24.59
CA ILE A 1091 53.75 -21.57 23.12
C ILE A 1091 53.01 -22.77 22.52
N ARG A 1092 53.16 -23.97 23.13
CA ARG A 1092 52.42 -25.17 22.73
C ARG A 1092 50.91 -25.00 22.97
N GLU A 1093 50.53 -24.45 24.12
CA GLU A 1093 49.13 -24.14 24.45
C GLU A 1093 48.51 -23.12 23.49
N GLU A 1094 49.25 -22.06 23.14
CA GLU A 1094 48.81 -21.03 22.19
C GLU A 1094 48.52 -21.62 20.81
N TRP A 1095 49.46 -22.43 20.28
CA TRP A 1095 49.31 -23.03 18.96
C TRP A 1095 48.14 -24.02 18.89
N ILE A 1096 47.95 -24.86 19.91
CA ILE A 1096 46.79 -25.76 20.00
C ILE A 1096 45.49 -24.94 20.07
N SER A 1097 45.47 -23.86 20.86
CA SER A 1097 44.28 -23.02 21.03
C SER A 1097 43.83 -22.37 19.71
N LEU A 1098 44.75 -22.01 18.81
CA LEU A 1098 44.43 -21.49 17.48
C LEU A 1098 43.66 -22.50 16.60
N ILE A 1099 43.90 -23.81 16.77
CA ILE A 1099 43.23 -24.88 16.02
C ILE A 1099 41.77 -25.02 16.49
N PHE A 1100 41.55 -25.04 17.81
CA PHE A 1100 40.20 -25.03 18.38
C PHE A 1100 39.45 -23.74 18.03
N LEU A 1101 40.14 -22.59 18.07
CA LEU A 1101 39.55 -21.30 17.69
C LEU A 1101 39.13 -21.27 16.22
N HIS A 1102 39.91 -21.89 15.33
CA HIS A 1102 39.54 -22.03 13.92
C HIS A 1102 38.23 -22.84 13.76
N TYR A 1103 38.10 -23.96 14.48
CA TYR A 1103 36.86 -24.76 14.52
C TYR A 1103 35.68 -23.92 15.01
N ILE A 1104 35.82 -23.26 16.16
CA ILE A 1104 34.78 -22.43 16.79
C ILE A 1104 34.30 -21.32 15.83
N ARG A 1105 35.21 -20.58 15.18
CA ARG A 1105 34.86 -19.51 14.23
C ARG A 1105 34.04 -20.00 13.05
N MET A 1106 34.29 -21.22 12.56
CA MET A 1106 33.51 -21.80 11.46
C MET A 1106 32.08 -22.12 11.89
N VAL A 1107 31.89 -22.70 13.07
CA VAL A 1107 30.55 -22.97 13.62
C VAL A 1107 29.78 -21.67 13.86
N LEU A 1108 30.43 -20.66 14.46
CA LEU A 1108 29.83 -19.34 14.70
C LEU A 1108 29.42 -18.64 13.39
N THR A 1109 30.20 -18.79 12.32
CA THR A 1109 29.87 -18.23 10.99
C THR A 1109 28.59 -18.85 10.42
N HIS A 1110 28.34 -20.14 10.66
CA HIS A 1110 27.08 -20.79 10.28
C HIS A 1110 25.90 -20.32 11.11
N ILE A 1111 26.08 -20.20 12.43
CA ILE A 1111 25.05 -19.68 13.33
C ILE A 1111 24.64 -18.28 12.87
N ARG A 1112 25.62 -17.39 12.64
CA ARG A 1112 25.37 -16.03 12.13
C ARG A 1112 24.59 -16.02 10.82
N SER A 1113 25.02 -16.82 9.84
CA SER A 1113 24.35 -16.88 8.54
C SER A 1113 22.90 -17.35 8.65
N ARG A 1114 22.60 -18.30 9.54
CA ARG A 1114 21.21 -18.74 9.79
C ARG A 1114 20.37 -17.65 10.42
N LEU A 1115 20.87 -17.02 11.48
CA LEU A 1115 20.14 -15.94 12.16
C LEU A 1115 19.90 -14.73 11.25
N LEU A 1116 20.90 -14.35 10.43
CA LEU A 1116 20.78 -13.26 9.46
C LEU A 1116 19.80 -13.59 8.34
N THR A 1117 19.84 -14.81 7.79
CA THR A 1117 18.84 -15.24 6.79
C THR A 1117 17.45 -15.21 7.40
N ALA A 1118 17.23 -15.76 8.60
CA ALA A 1118 15.92 -15.71 9.26
C ALA A 1118 15.40 -14.28 9.44
N ALA A 1119 16.26 -13.32 9.81
CA ALA A 1119 15.88 -11.92 9.92
C ALA A 1119 15.50 -11.29 8.57
N ILE A 1120 16.25 -11.56 7.50
CA ILE A 1120 15.93 -11.07 6.14
C ILE A 1120 14.61 -11.66 5.65
N LEU A 1121 14.41 -12.98 5.80
CA LEU A 1121 13.18 -13.65 5.40
C LEU A 1121 11.96 -13.12 6.17
N TYR A 1122 12.12 -12.81 7.46
CA TYR A 1122 11.08 -12.16 8.26
C TYR A 1122 10.70 -10.79 7.69
N LEU A 1123 11.67 -9.94 7.36
CA LEU A 1123 11.39 -8.63 6.75
C LEU A 1123 10.65 -8.75 5.42
N ILE A 1124 11.02 -9.73 4.60
CA ILE A 1124 10.34 -10.01 3.32
C ILE A 1124 8.92 -10.51 3.56
N LEU A 1125 8.69 -11.35 4.57
CA LEU A 1125 7.35 -11.81 4.94
C LEU A 1125 6.45 -10.65 5.41
N VAL A 1126 6.99 -9.74 6.23
CA VAL A 1126 6.29 -8.50 6.63
C VAL A 1126 5.95 -7.65 5.41
N TRP A 1127 6.89 -7.48 4.47
CA TRP A 1127 6.65 -6.72 3.25
C TRP A 1127 5.57 -7.37 2.38
N SER A 1128 5.61 -8.69 2.20
CA SER A 1128 4.59 -9.45 1.45
C SER A 1128 3.18 -9.30 2.05
N ILE A 1129 3.05 -9.35 3.38
CA ILE A 1129 1.74 -9.21 4.05
C ILE A 1129 1.23 -7.75 4.00
N THR A 1130 2.13 -6.77 4.06
CA THR A 1130 1.75 -5.34 4.06
C THR A 1130 1.53 -4.77 2.67
N SER A 1131 1.98 -5.45 1.61
CA SER A 1131 1.87 -4.97 0.23
C SER A 1131 0.49 -5.15 -0.42
N TYR A 1132 -0.47 -5.78 0.25
CA TYR A 1132 -1.82 -6.03 -0.27
C TYR A 1132 -2.87 -5.96 0.86
N PRO A 1133 -4.10 -5.47 0.58
CA PRO A 1133 -5.18 -5.30 1.56
C PRO A 1133 -5.87 -6.64 1.90
N TYR A 1134 -5.23 -7.46 2.74
CA TYR A 1134 -5.86 -8.68 3.26
C TYR A 1134 -6.98 -8.37 4.25
N LEU A 1135 -8.12 -9.06 4.12
CA LEU A 1135 -9.28 -8.88 5.00
C LEU A 1135 -8.95 -9.13 6.48
N ASN A 1136 -8.08 -10.11 6.76
CA ASN A 1136 -7.61 -10.46 8.10
C ASN A 1136 -6.22 -9.88 8.45
N ARG A 1137 -5.82 -8.77 7.81
CA ARG A 1137 -4.48 -8.16 7.98
C ARG A 1137 -4.07 -7.96 9.43
N HIS A 1138 -4.95 -7.47 10.29
CA HIS A 1138 -4.62 -7.24 11.70
C HIS A 1138 -4.18 -8.52 12.43
N VAL A 1139 -4.87 -9.64 12.19
CA VAL A 1139 -4.50 -10.95 12.76
C VAL A 1139 -3.14 -11.39 12.23
N LEU A 1140 -2.88 -11.19 10.93
CA LEU A 1140 -1.57 -11.47 10.33
C LEU A 1140 -0.46 -10.61 10.96
N LEU A 1141 -0.72 -9.33 11.24
CA LEU A 1141 0.23 -8.43 11.90
C LEU A 1141 0.51 -8.85 13.35
N ILE A 1142 -0.50 -9.24 14.12
CA ILE A 1142 -0.31 -9.79 15.48
C ILE A 1142 0.55 -11.05 15.41
N ALA A 1143 0.24 -11.97 14.49
CA ALA A 1143 1.03 -13.17 14.30
C ALA A 1143 2.49 -12.85 13.92
N LEU A 1144 2.71 -11.86 13.05
CA LEU A 1144 4.03 -11.35 12.73
C LEU A 1144 4.75 -10.74 13.94
N SER A 1145 4.05 -10.11 14.88
CA SER A 1145 4.62 -9.62 16.15
C SER A 1145 5.04 -10.77 17.06
N VAL A 1146 4.25 -11.84 17.13
CA VAL A 1146 4.62 -13.04 17.88
C VAL A 1146 5.86 -13.70 17.26
N VAL A 1147 5.89 -13.84 15.93
CA VAL A 1147 7.06 -14.35 15.20
C VAL A 1147 8.28 -13.45 15.43
N PHE A 1148 8.11 -12.13 15.43
CA PHE A 1148 9.16 -11.18 15.75
C PHE A 1148 9.68 -11.36 17.18
N GLY A 1149 8.77 -11.54 18.15
CA GLY A 1149 9.14 -11.82 19.54
C GLY A 1149 9.98 -13.09 19.67
N ILE A 1150 9.59 -14.17 19.00
CA ILE A 1150 10.36 -15.42 18.96
C ILE A 1150 11.73 -15.20 18.31
N LEU A 1151 11.77 -14.53 17.15
CA LEU A 1151 12.99 -14.17 16.44
C LEU A 1151 13.94 -13.37 17.35
N ALA A 1152 13.43 -12.33 18.00
CA ALA A 1152 14.18 -11.47 18.90
C ALA A 1152 14.70 -12.24 20.12
N VAL A 1153 13.86 -13.03 20.81
CA VAL A 1153 14.28 -13.84 21.96
C VAL A 1153 15.38 -14.83 21.57
N VAL A 1154 15.23 -15.55 20.46
CA VAL A 1154 16.24 -16.51 20.01
C VAL A 1154 17.55 -15.82 19.64
N ILE A 1155 17.50 -14.71 18.91
CA ILE A 1155 18.71 -13.95 18.54
C ILE A 1155 19.38 -13.38 19.79
N VAL A 1156 18.65 -12.66 20.66
CA VAL A 1156 19.21 -12.05 21.89
C VAL A 1156 19.80 -13.11 22.79
N THR A 1157 19.09 -14.19 23.08
CA THR A 1157 19.59 -15.23 24.00
C THR A 1157 20.82 -15.94 23.45
N THR A 1158 20.84 -16.22 22.14
CA THR A 1158 21.99 -16.85 21.48
C THR A 1158 23.20 -15.92 21.48
N TYR A 1159 23.04 -14.66 21.07
CA TYR A 1159 24.13 -13.67 21.07
C TYR A 1159 24.61 -13.32 22.48
N ALA A 1160 23.70 -13.15 23.44
CA ALA A 1160 24.07 -12.88 24.83
C ALA A 1160 24.83 -14.07 25.44
N SER A 1161 24.41 -15.30 25.13
CA SER A 1161 25.13 -16.50 25.55
C SER A 1161 26.51 -16.61 24.91
N ILE A 1162 26.66 -16.21 23.63
CA ILE A 1162 27.97 -16.16 22.94
C ILE A 1162 28.90 -15.16 23.63
N ASN A 1163 28.42 -13.94 23.90
CA ASN A 1163 29.23 -12.90 24.53
C ASN A 1163 29.57 -13.20 26.00
N ARG A 1164 28.76 -13.98 26.70
CA ARG A 1164 29.04 -14.40 28.08
C ARG A 1164 29.99 -15.58 28.19
N ASP A 1165 30.33 -16.25 27.08
CA ASP A 1165 31.16 -17.45 27.11
C ASP A 1165 32.58 -17.16 27.64
N PRO A 1166 33.09 -17.91 28.63
CA PRO A 1166 34.39 -17.64 29.24
C PRO A 1166 35.58 -17.92 28.32
N ILE A 1167 35.52 -18.90 27.41
CA ILE A 1167 36.61 -19.18 26.45
C ILE A 1167 36.69 -18.06 25.42
N LEU A 1168 35.55 -17.62 24.88
CA LEU A 1168 35.50 -16.53 23.90
C LEU A 1168 35.97 -15.19 24.49
N ASN A 1169 35.60 -14.89 25.74
CA ASN A 1169 36.04 -13.66 26.42
C ASN A 1169 37.55 -13.60 26.65
N ARG A 1170 38.22 -14.74 26.90
CA ARG A 1170 39.69 -14.78 27.05
C ARG A 1170 40.42 -14.35 25.77
N THR A 1171 39.90 -14.72 24.61
CA THR A 1171 40.51 -14.35 23.32
C THR A 1171 40.32 -12.88 22.93
N THR A 1172 39.26 -12.24 23.47
CA THR A 1172 38.88 -10.85 23.15
C THR A 1172 39.28 -9.83 24.22
N LYS A 1173 39.87 -10.25 25.35
CA LYS A 1173 40.32 -9.41 26.48
C LYS A 1173 39.21 -8.56 27.15
N ASN A 1174 37.94 -8.95 27.03
CA ASN A 1174 36.82 -8.31 27.74
C ASN A 1174 36.63 -8.87 29.16
N LYS A 1175 36.00 -8.11 30.06
CA LYS A 1175 35.64 -8.60 31.41
C LYS A 1175 34.67 -9.78 31.27
N ALA A 1176 35.12 -10.96 31.66
CA ALA A 1176 34.30 -12.18 31.66
C ALA A 1176 32.97 -11.94 32.37
N ASN A 1177 31.89 -12.51 31.83
CA ASN A 1177 30.53 -12.44 32.36
C ASN A 1177 29.84 -11.04 32.30
N LYS A 1178 30.35 -10.09 31.50
CA LYS A 1178 29.68 -8.80 31.22
C LYS A 1178 29.34 -8.65 29.74
N LEU A 1179 28.20 -8.03 29.44
CA LEU A 1179 27.84 -7.63 28.07
C LEU A 1179 28.63 -6.36 27.71
N ASP A 1180 29.28 -6.37 26.54
CA ASP A 1180 30.08 -5.25 26.05
C ASP A 1180 29.25 -4.30 25.15
N PHE A 1181 29.67 -3.06 24.94
CA PHE A 1181 28.98 -2.09 24.06
C PHE A 1181 28.83 -2.60 22.62
N ASP A 1182 29.79 -3.40 22.14
CA ASP A 1182 29.77 -4.01 20.80
C ASP A 1182 28.61 -5.04 20.63
N PHE A 1183 28.10 -5.63 21.73
CA PHE A 1183 26.86 -6.41 21.72
C PHE A 1183 25.67 -5.54 21.33
N TYR A 1184 25.53 -4.37 21.97
CA TYR A 1184 24.39 -3.48 21.73
C TYR A 1184 24.43 -2.92 20.30
N PHE A 1185 25.60 -2.48 19.83
CA PHE A 1185 25.77 -2.00 18.45
C PHE A 1185 25.43 -3.03 17.37
N LYS A 1186 25.62 -4.33 17.63
CA LYS A 1186 25.28 -5.40 16.68
C LYS A 1186 23.85 -5.90 16.81
N THR A 1187 23.27 -5.84 18.01
CA THR A 1187 21.91 -6.32 18.28
C THR A 1187 20.86 -5.27 17.90
N VAL A 1188 21.15 -3.98 18.10
CA VAL A 1188 20.23 -2.88 17.82
C VAL A 1188 19.86 -2.76 16.32
N PRO A 1189 20.76 -2.92 15.34
CA PRO A 1189 20.35 -2.89 13.93
C PRO A 1189 19.56 -4.11 13.49
N ILE A 1190 19.80 -5.27 14.12
CA ILE A 1190 19.16 -6.54 13.75
C ILE A 1190 17.76 -6.65 14.36
N ILE A 1191 17.57 -6.09 15.56
CA ILE A 1191 16.33 -6.20 16.33
C ILE A 1191 15.67 -4.84 16.47
N GLY A 1192 16.41 -3.83 16.89
CA GLY A 1192 15.90 -2.48 17.14
C GLY A 1192 15.33 -1.78 15.90
N LEU A 1193 16.01 -1.84 14.75
CA LEU A 1193 15.53 -1.21 13.50
C LEU A 1193 14.26 -1.90 12.96
N PRO A 1194 14.20 -3.23 12.81
CA PRO A 1194 12.96 -3.93 12.45
C PRO A 1194 11.85 -3.79 13.50
N LEU A 1195 12.17 -3.80 14.79
CA LEU A 1195 11.20 -3.57 15.87
C LEU A 1195 10.64 -2.15 15.78
N LEU A 1196 11.48 -1.14 15.56
CA LEU A 1196 11.05 0.23 15.34
C LEU A 1196 10.16 0.35 14.11
N GLY A 1197 10.51 -0.31 13.00
CA GLY A 1197 9.66 -0.37 11.81
C GLY A 1197 8.32 -1.09 12.06
N LEU A 1198 8.34 -2.17 12.83
CA LEU A 1198 7.14 -2.92 13.17
C LEU A 1198 6.24 -2.13 14.13
N ILE A 1199 6.81 -1.51 15.16
CA ILE A 1199 6.10 -0.59 16.05
C ILE A 1199 5.56 0.59 15.26
N ALA A 1200 6.36 1.18 14.36
CA ALA A 1200 5.93 2.30 13.53
C ALA A 1200 4.76 1.94 12.60
N SER A 1201 4.70 0.69 12.14
CA SER A 1201 3.61 0.18 11.28
C SER A 1201 2.37 -0.29 12.04
N GLN A 1202 2.52 -0.73 13.30
CA GLN A 1202 1.39 -1.19 14.13
C GLN A 1202 0.80 -0.10 15.01
N PHE A 1203 1.61 0.87 15.42
CA PHE A 1203 1.22 1.96 16.32
C PHE A 1203 1.68 3.29 15.71
N PRO A 1204 0.90 3.86 14.76
CA PRO A 1204 1.20 5.16 14.15
C PRO A 1204 1.39 6.29 15.18
N GLU A 1205 0.72 6.19 16.32
CA GLU A 1205 0.85 7.13 17.44
C GLU A 1205 2.24 7.07 18.10
N ILE A 1206 2.76 5.87 18.35
CA ILE A 1206 4.13 5.65 18.87
C ILE A 1206 5.16 6.05 17.81
N SER A 1207 4.87 5.83 16.52
CA SER A 1207 5.67 6.32 15.41
C SER A 1207 5.83 7.84 15.48
N SER A 1208 4.73 8.59 15.60
CA SER A 1208 4.77 10.06 15.68
C SER A 1208 5.57 10.53 16.90
N PHE A 1209 5.44 9.87 18.05
CA PHE A 1209 6.22 10.15 19.25
C PHE A 1209 7.73 9.86 19.05
N VAL A 1210 8.10 8.69 18.52
CA VAL A 1210 9.49 8.31 18.29
C VAL A 1210 10.14 9.17 17.21
N PHE A 1211 9.43 9.47 16.12
CA PHE A 1211 9.92 10.36 15.07
C PHE A 1211 10.02 11.80 15.55
N SER A 1212 9.11 12.29 16.41
CA SER A 1212 9.24 13.63 17.02
C SER A 1212 10.49 13.78 17.90
N TRP A 1213 11.01 12.68 18.46
CA TRP A 1213 12.29 12.67 19.18
C TRP A 1213 13.51 12.60 18.24
N LEU A 1214 13.36 11.98 17.07
CA LEU A 1214 14.42 11.83 16.08
C LEU A 1214 14.53 13.04 15.14
N GLU A 1215 13.43 13.75 14.91
CA GLU A 1215 13.31 14.90 14.01
C GLU A 1215 14.28 16.05 14.37
N PRO A 1216 14.49 16.42 15.65
CA PRO A 1216 15.50 17.41 16.03
C PRO A 1216 16.92 16.94 15.70
N SER A 1217 17.22 15.65 15.91
CA SER A 1217 18.53 15.07 15.59
C SER A 1217 18.77 14.92 14.09
N MET A 1218 17.74 14.69 13.28
CA MET A 1218 17.87 14.68 11.81
C MET A 1218 17.96 16.09 11.23
N ALA A 1219 17.30 17.07 11.85
CA ALA A 1219 17.42 18.49 11.51
C ALA A 1219 18.80 19.04 11.89
N ALA A 1220 19.43 18.53 12.96
CA ALA A 1220 20.78 18.91 13.37
C ALA A 1220 21.92 18.26 12.54
N VAL A 1221 21.59 17.26 11.69
CA VAL A 1221 22.53 16.60 10.77
C VAL A 1221 22.50 17.26 9.37
N LYS A 1222 21.54 18.17 9.13
CA LYS A 1222 21.58 19.13 8.02
C LYS A 1222 22.23 20.43 8.47
#